data_AF-A0AAD3U920-F1
#
_entry.id   AF-A0AAD3U920-F1
#
_cell.length_a   1.000
_cell.length_b   1.000
_cell.length_c   1.000
_cell.angle_alpha   90.00
_cell.angle_beta   90.00
_cell.angle_gamma   90.00
#
_symmetry.space_group_name_H-M   'P 1'
#
loop_
_entity.id
_entity.type
_entity.pdbx_description
1 polymer ?
#
loop_
_entity_poly.entity_id
_entity_poly.type
_entity_poly.pdbx_seq_one_letter_code
_entity_poly.pdbx_strand_id
1 'polypeptide(L)'
;MRIDTKIITNINDATACAEKWLQQAFDDSAECNWKHDRSAYLTKLILESLKRYNWLKHIEDVSLYFNKYDSSTENKINMVRFIRVNHTHGQNADSMIYLIISFLFIHLSFEGHISLRFGHQIHLPATPNVFRWFYLRGLIVSSVAHVYMASTPPRYAELREYLPEKYRPFIDDLSNDKRSTRQRAAMNMIEALTYSKTSSLDNVSVDILIEYYNANEEAASYYISTNDLQNKISTITYLIILEMLDSANGSTLRTGYEKAIARNSLVVESPLDNNKKKNLVKVISTAGDVTKLTNKHINAHEYEVESTLREISVISFGDYTFSVRDSLLSFRPSELSHDDYWKKTQLDFVASATESGTKKVRESRLAYLNSYLFDYLPTFFRSHPNIPIKYPSSPSEFLSFVFVSQSHTMEHAHFGELEGTMYPVGLLDYIYAITEEKSASKGYLQTNAGRDTVACIQRYFDYVIAKFSGIPSCKLESNPISDFDKDSHKGYSYKHTVKEKISLDYWVLLRTYLCEVTKAVLDNAENVIFNKGKNKNNFKVNKTIEWLEHKVYIEGFNASWLKDFNIEDWKDPVKFTQYHGLVNMTVMAWSGLRDSNILWLDVRNYSQCCKNEYTDDDFVDLYVNTDKAKTEPYTSQIPGHVMRLLDRAARLRMKVNRVGFNEPIHYNGESSSKWPTILPLLQRTPLNTSHYHNSQRCRESSFLLHLLLEFEKCLLAHNKKMILENREPIDFESSLYWLPLYANQATFRNTKNFVHAEQDYTATLRNKSTGVGHAFTPLKRAVIWTPHSLRVTFDSVCSVLASPKAVGEICTGQSEKVVGYYTINTHEESALIRSIHDASGLKKQFPPSILDQNRNETARIASINEIRVDENEYLKRHEQGTAINDFGCHSMSSIAVSGMRSPIETLSQASANEISFNRTHICPFNNECPKDVIAALAGEKCCAICPYAIICCDHAVAIGVELKRLGDIAVDLTKQIKNGSNLLNAEKESLKRDRQLIIKSVSGWYARHQFLSTHINSRNFYTGSKNDKLVKHISGSFSGQNIIDRLIESDGVSTMTSPKLEREASKLNRQLTALMNKNIEAIEILEDNSNSEAEVALRLIKIICNTNKISETQLAKKLTNPALITSSIKIGEFK
;
A
#
# COMPACT_ATOMS: atom_id res chain seq x y z
N MET A 1 48.07 7.96 -15.75
CA MET A 1 47.35 6.73 -15.34
C MET A 1 48.16 5.43 -15.50
N ARG A 2 48.15 4.51 -14.52
CA ARG A 2 48.75 3.15 -14.62
C ARG A 2 47.75 2.17 -15.24
N ILE A 3 47.78 1.98 -16.56
CA ILE A 3 46.84 1.08 -17.28
C ILE A 3 47.18 -0.39 -17.03
N ASP A 4 48.47 -0.73 -17.05
CA ASP A 4 48.96 -2.11 -16.91
C ASP A 4 49.84 -2.28 -15.67
N THR A 5 49.92 -3.53 -15.18
CA THR A 5 50.82 -3.88 -14.08
C THR A 5 52.21 -4.16 -14.61
N LYS A 6 53.19 -3.33 -14.26
CA LYS A 6 54.53 -3.40 -14.85
C LYS A 6 55.60 -3.71 -13.82
N ILE A 7 56.62 -4.46 -14.22
CA ILE A 7 57.85 -4.57 -13.43
C ILE A 7 58.64 -3.29 -13.62
N ILE A 8 58.93 -2.60 -12.53
CA ILE A 8 59.69 -1.33 -12.53
C ILE A 8 61.19 -1.61 -12.43
N THR A 9 61.56 -2.72 -11.79
CA THR A 9 62.93 -3.23 -11.71
C THR A 9 63.21 -4.22 -12.85
N ASN A 10 64.39 -4.85 -12.87
CA ASN A 10 64.60 -5.96 -13.79
C ASN A 10 63.86 -7.23 -13.30
N ILE A 11 63.50 -8.10 -14.24
CA ILE A 11 62.76 -9.34 -13.94
C ILE A 11 63.49 -10.26 -12.97
N ASN A 12 64.82 -10.28 -12.97
CA ASN A 12 65.60 -11.15 -12.09
C ASN A 12 65.49 -10.70 -10.63
N ASP A 13 65.55 -9.40 -10.36
CA ASP A 13 65.39 -8.83 -9.03
C ASP A 13 63.98 -9.03 -8.50
N ALA A 14 62.96 -8.79 -9.34
CA ALA A 14 61.57 -9.05 -8.97
C ALA A 14 61.31 -10.53 -8.69
N THR A 15 61.92 -11.43 -9.48
CA THR A 15 61.84 -12.89 -9.27
C THR A 15 62.55 -13.29 -7.98
N ALA A 16 63.75 -12.77 -7.72
CA ALA A 16 64.51 -13.06 -6.50
C ALA A 16 63.77 -12.58 -5.24
N CYS A 17 63.15 -11.40 -5.30
CA CYS A 17 62.29 -10.90 -4.23
C CYS A 17 61.09 -11.82 -3.99
N ALA A 18 60.39 -12.22 -5.06
CA ALA A 18 59.25 -13.12 -4.95
C ALA A 18 59.64 -14.51 -4.41
N GLU A 19 60.76 -15.06 -4.83
CA GLU A 19 61.28 -16.33 -4.33
C GLU A 19 61.61 -16.24 -2.84
N LYS A 20 62.26 -15.15 -2.40
CA LYS A 20 62.58 -14.91 -0.99
C LYS A 20 61.32 -14.78 -0.14
N TRP A 21 60.31 -14.06 -0.63
CA TRP A 21 59.03 -13.91 0.07
C TRP A 21 58.29 -15.25 0.20
N LEU A 22 58.24 -16.05 -0.88
CA LEU A 22 57.61 -17.37 -0.84
C LEU A 22 58.37 -18.34 0.09
N GLN A 23 59.71 -18.27 0.13
CA GLN A 23 60.54 -19.08 1.04
C GLN A 23 60.33 -18.72 2.51
N GLN A 24 60.04 -17.46 2.85
CA GLN A 24 59.73 -17.05 4.23
C GLN A 24 58.45 -17.69 4.77
N ALA A 25 57.58 -18.22 3.92
CA ALA A 25 56.29 -18.75 4.32
C ALA A 25 56.36 -20.15 4.97
N PHE A 26 57.47 -20.87 4.81
CA PHE A 26 57.65 -22.23 5.31
C PHE A 26 59.10 -22.50 5.72
N ASP A 27 59.29 -23.49 6.60
CA ASP A 27 60.61 -23.95 7.04
C ASP A 27 60.94 -25.24 6.29
N ASP A 28 62.10 -25.31 5.63
CA ASP A 28 62.55 -26.48 4.86
C ASP A 28 62.74 -27.74 5.74
N SER A 29 62.85 -27.57 7.07
CA SER A 29 62.99 -28.66 8.04
C SER A 29 61.65 -29.27 8.52
N ALA A 30 60.50 -28.65 8.18
CA ALA A 30 59.18 -29.09 8.64
C ALA A 30 58.40 -29.85 7.55
N GLU A 31 57.69 -30.93 7.93
CA GLU A 31 56.81 -31.67 7.00
C GLU A 31 55.62 -30.80 6.52
N CYS A 32 55.83 -30.07 5.42
CA CYS A 32 54.79 -29.25 4.79
C CYS A 32 53.94 -30.11 3.86
N ASN A 33 52.81 -30.63 4.35
CA ASN A 33 51.83 -31.36 3.55
C ASN A 33 50.40 -30.81 3.75
N TRP A 34 49.51 -31.13 2.82
CA TRP A 34 48.12 -30.65 2.81
C TRP A 34 47.33 -30.92 4.10
N LYS A 35 47.67 -31.95 4.88
CA LYS A 35 46.95 -32.27 6.12
C LYS A 35 47.40 -31.41 7.30
N HIS A 36 48.66 -31.01 7.35
CA HIS A 36 49.28 -30.38 8.52
C HIS A 36 49.41 -28.86 8.36
N ASP A 37 49.89 -28.37 7.21
CA ASP A 37 49.96 -26.93 6.92
C ASP A 37 49.66 -26.67 5.44
N ARG A 38 48.37 -26.43 5.15
CA ARG A 38 47.85 -26.18 3.79
C ARG A 38 48.48 -24.95 3.16
N SER A 39 48.68 -23.89 3.93
CA SER A 39 49.19 -22.62 3.41
C SER A 39 50.66 -22.76 3.05
N ALA A 40 51.49 -23.33 3.93
CA ALA A 40 52.89 -23.63 3.65
C ALA A 40 53.07 -24.56 2.44
N TYR A 41 52.28 -25.65 2.39
CA TYR A 41 52.31 -26.61 1.28
C TYR A 41 51.99 -25.96 -0.07
N LEU A 42 50.94 -25.14 -0.16
CA LEU A 42 50.59 -24.45 -1.40
C LEU A 42 51.62 -23.39 -1.79
N THR A 43 52.19 -22.66 -0.83
CA THR A 43 53.25 -21.68 -1.11
C THR A 43 54.49 -22.35 -1.70
N LYS A 44 54.83 -23.56 -1.24
CA LYS A 44 55.92 -24.35 -1.81
C LYS A 44 55.65 -24.73 -3.27
N LEU A 45 54.44 -25.17 -3.60
CA LEU A 45 54.05 -25.46 -4.99
C LEU A 45 54.10 -24.21 -5.89
N ILE A 46 53.72 -23.05 -5.36
CA ILE A 46 53.82 -21.77 -6.09
C ILE A 46 55.29 -21.42 -6.34
N LEU A 47 56.17 -21.60 -5.34
CA LEU A 47 57.62 -21.37 -5.49
C LEU A 47 58.23 -22.29 -6.54
N GLU A 48 57.90 -23.58 -6.52
CA GLU A 48 58.36 -24.55 -7.53
C GLU A 48 57.89 -24.15 -8.93
N SER A 49 56.64 -23.72 -9.05
CA SER A 49 56.11 -23.23 -10.33
C SER A 49 56.81 -21.94 -10.79
N LEU A 50 57.06 -21.01 -9.88
CA LEU A 50 57.78 -19.77 -10.19
C LEU A 50 59.21 -20.07 -10.67
N LYS A 51 59.94 -20.95 -9.98
CA LYS A 51 61.30 -21.37 -10.39
C LYS A 51 61.32 -22.05 -11.75
N ARG A 52 60.30 -22.86 -12.05
CA ARG A 52 60.24 -23.65 -13.29
C ARG A 52 59.76 -22.86 -14.50
N TYR A 53 58.77 -21.99 -14.32
CA TYR A 53 58.07 -21.33 -15.44
C TYR A 53 58.23 -19.81 -15.44
N ASN A 54 58.66 -19.22 -14.33
CA ASN A 54 58.78 -17.78 -14.08
C ASN A 54 57.63 -16.97 -14.71
N TRP A 55 56.41 -17.25 -14.26
CA TRP A 55 55.19 -16.61 -14.74
C TRP A 55 55.12 -15.11 -14.43
N LEU A 56 56.04 -14.55 -13.61
CA LEU A 56 56.18 -13.09 -13.45
C LEU A 56 56.60 -12.38 -14.74
N LYS A 57 57.18 -13.09 -15.72
CA LYS A 57 57.40 -12.56 -17.08
C LYS A 57 56.10 -12.12 -17.76
N HIS A 58 54.97 -12.68 -17.33
CA HIS A 58 53.62 -12.40 -17.82
C HIS A 58 52.76 -11.69 -16.77
N ILE A 59 53.36 -10.82 -15.96
CA ILE A 59 52.69 -10.18 -14.83
C ILE A 59 51.47 -9.32 -15.24
N GLU A 60 51.49 -8.75 -16.44
CA GLU A 60 50.35 -8.01 -17.00
C GLU A 60 49.13 -8.94 -17.14
N ASP A 61 49.33 -10.12 -17.72
CA ASP A 61 48.29 -11.14 -17.89
C ASP A 61 47.82 -11.71 -16.55
N VAL A 62 48.74 -12.00 -15.62
CA VAL A 62 48.39 -12.52 -14.29
C VAL A 62 47.58 -11.49 -13.51
N SER A 63 47.90 -10.20 -13.63
CA SER A 63 47.20 -9.10 -12.94
C SER A 63 45.76 -8.90 -13.43
N LEU A 64 45.41 -9.33 -14.65
CA LEU A 64 44.05 -9.23 -15.18
C LEU A 64 43.07 -10.15 -14.43
N TYR A 65 43.54 -11.26 -13.87
CA TYR A 65 42.73 -12.17 -13.04
C TYR A 65 42.30 -11.54 -11.69
N PHE A 66 42.91 -10.42 -11.27
CA PHE A 66 42.57 -9.69 -10.05
C PHE A 66 41.67 -8.49 -10.34
N ASN A 67 40.47 -8.76 -10.87
CA ASN A 67 39.47 -7.75 -11.23
C ASN A 67 38.38 -7.63 -10.16
N LYS A 68 38.05 -6.38 -9.79
CA LYS A 68 37.02 -5.98 -8.81
C LYS A 68 35.65 -6.63 -8.98
N TYR A 69 35.31 -7.05 -10.21
CA TYR A 69 33.97 -7.54 -10.57
C TYR A 69 33.92 -9.02 -10.99
N ASP A 70 35.04 -9.74 -11.04
CA ASP A 70 35.08 -11.19 -11.34
C ASP A 70 35.90 -11.96 -10.31
N SER A 71 35.20 -12.39 -9.25
CA SER A 71 35.74 -13.27 -8.21
C SER A 71 35.29 -14.72 -8.36
N SER A 72 34.83 -15.09 -9.56
CA SER A 72 34.27 -16.41 -9.83
C SER A 72 35.28 -17.53 -9.58
N THR A 73 34.76 -18.71 -9.21
CA THR A 73 35.59 -19.91 -9.04
C THR A 73 36.33 -20.26 -10.32
N GLU A 74 35.72 -20.02 -11.47
CA GLU A 74 36.32 -20.23 -12.79
C GLU A 74 37.52 -19.29 -13.03
N ASN A 75 37.39 -18.00 -12.71
CA ASN A 75 38.49 -17.04 -12.82
C ASN A 75 39.70 -17.44 -11.94
N LYS A 76 39.44 -17.93 -10.72
CA LYS A 76 40.49 -18.43 -9.82
C LYS A 76 41.17 -19.68 -10.37
N ILE A 77 40.40 -20.66 -10.85
CA ILE A 77 40.93 -21.89 -11.46
C ILE A 77 41.80 -21.55 -12.67
N ASN A 78 41.34 -20.61 -13.51
CA ASN A 78 42.08 -20.20 -14.69
C ASN A 78 43.38 -19.47 -14.35
N MET A 79 43.40 -18.65 -13.29
CA MET A 79 44.64 -18.07 -12.75
C MET A 79 45.61 -19.16 -12.26
N VAL A 80 45.14 -20.16 -11.49
CA VAL A 80 45.99 -21.27 -10.99
C VAL A 80 46.60 -22.07 -12.15
N ARG A 81 45.77 -22.37 -13.16
CA ARG A 81 46.22 -23.03 -14.39
C ARG A 81 47.23 -22.18 -15.16
N PHE A 82 47.01 -20.87 -15.23
CA PHE A 82 47.91 -19.93 -15.90
C PHE A 82 49.30 -19.94 -15.26
N ILE A 83 49.36 -19.88 -13.92
CA ILE A 83 50.62 -19.97 -13.18
C ILE A 83 51.11 -21.42 -13.02
N ARG A 84 50.49 -22.41 -13.67
CA ARG A 84 50.94 -23.82 -13.77
C ARG A 84 51.17 -24.52 -12.43
N VAL A 85 50.40 -24.18 -11.40
CA VAL A 85 50.44 -24.89 -10.11
C VAL A 85 49.53 -26.12 -10.21
N ASN A 86 50.10 -27.32 -10.00
CA ASN A 86 49.36 -28.59 -10.06
C ASN A 86 49.02 -29.09 -8.65
N HIS A 87 47.74 -29.34 -8.38
CA HIS A 87 47.27 -29.99 -7.15
C HIS A 87 45.95 -30.75 -7.38
N THR A 88 45.58 -31.62 -6.44
CA THR A 88 44.33 -32.42 -6.49
C THR A 88 43.31 -32.01 -5.41
N HIS A 89 43.57 -30.94 -4.66
CA HIS A 89 42.81 -30.59 -3.45
C HIS A 89 41.58 -29.67 -3.66
N GLY A 90 41.16 -29.48 -4.92
CA GLY A 90 39.94 -28.77 -5.29
C GLY A 90 39.92 -27.27 -4.98
N GLN A 91 38.73 -26.69 -5.00
CA GLN A 91 38.48 -25.24 -5.03
C GLN A 91 39.06 -24.44 -3.84
N ASN A 92 39.21 -25.09 -2.68
CA ASN A 92 39.80 -24.47 -1.50
C ASN A 92 41.29 -24.20 -1.70
N ALA A 93 42.00 -25.08 -2.42
CA ALA A 93 43.38 -24.84 -2.80
C ALA A 93 43.48 -23.70 -3.82
N ASP A 94 42.61 -23.68 -4.83
CA ASP A 94 42.60 -22.64 -5.84
C ASP A 94 42.39 -21.24 -5.23
N SER A 95 41.45 -21.14 -4.29
CA SER A 95 41.17 -19.90 -3.57
C SER A 95 42.32 -19.44 -2.68
N MET A 96 43.06 -20.38 -2.07
CA MET A 96 44.21 -20.06 -1.24
C MET A 96 45.42 -19.64 -2.09
N ILE A 97 45.67 -20.30 -3.23
CA ILE A 97 46.71 -19.90 -4.19
C ILE A 97 46.42 -18.49 -4.69
N TYR A 98 45.18 -18.21 -5.10
CA TYR A 98 44.77 -16.88 -5.53
C TYR A 98 45.04 -15.81 -4.47
N LEU A 99 44.80 -16.13 -3.19
CA LEU A 99 45.11 -15.24 -2.08
C LEU A 99 46.61 -15.02 -1.88
N ILE A 100 47.42 -16.09 -1.93
CA ILE A 100 48.89 -16.01 -1.79
C ILE A 100 49.48 -15.10 -2.88
N ILE A 101 49.03 -15.25 -4.14
CA ILE A 101 49.48 -14.42 -5.25
C ILE A 101 49.06 -12.95 -5.06
N SER A 102 47.86 -12.68 -4.55
CA SER A 102 47.43 -11.31 -4.25
C SER A 102 48.35 -10.64 -3.21
N PHE A 103 48.72 -11.36 -2.14
CA PHE A 103 49.65 -10.84 -1.14
C PHE A 103 51.07 -10.66 -1.67
N LEU A 104 51.54 -11.58 -2.51
CA LEU A 104 52.83 -11.44 -3.17
C LEU A 104 52.89 -10.17 -4.04
N PHE A 105 51.82 -9.86 -4.77
CA PHE A 105 51.75 -8.67 -5.62
C PHE A 105 51.78 -7.38 -4.79
N ILE A 106 51.08 -7.37 -3.66
CA ILE A 106 51.16 -6.26 -2.70
C ILE A 106 52.60 -6.11 -2.21
N HIS A 107 53.22 -7.20 -1.74
CA HIS A 107 54.61 -7.16 -1.26
C HIS A 107 55.59 -6.63 -2.31
N LEU A 108 55.57 -7.18 -3.53
CA LEU A 108 56.40 -6.72 -4.64
C LEU A 108 56.18 -5.24 -4.97
N SER A 109 54.95 -4.73 -4.77
CA SER A 109 54.66 -3.32 -5.00
C SER A 109 55.27 -2.42 -3.93
N PHE A 110 55.19 -2.83 -2.67
CA PHE A 110 55.79 -2.11 -1.53
C PHE A 110 57.33 -2.14 -1.57
N GLU A 111 57.93 -3.27 -1.96
CA GLU A 111 59.38 -3.38 -2.21
C GLU A 111 59.81 -2.62 -3.49
N GLY A 112 58.86 -2.05 -4.24
CA GLY A 112 59.13 -1.20 -5.39
C GLY A 112 59.49 -1.96 -6.67
N HIS A 113 59.41 -3.29 -6.68
CA HIS A 113 59.68 -4.10 -7.85
C HIS A 113 58.60 -3.99 -8.92
N ILE A 114 57.34 -3.79 -8.53
CA ILE A 114 56.20 -3.71 -9.46
C ILE A 114 55.33 -2.46 -9.23
N SER A 115 54.73 -1.99 -10.32
CA SER A 115 53.72 -0.94 -10.36
C SER A 115 52.38 -1.58 -10.67
N LEU A 116 51.46 -1.61 -9.71
CA LEU A 116 50.12 -2.17 -9.93
C LEU A 116 49.29 -1.25 -10.84
N ARG A 117 48.49 -1.87 -11.70
CA ARG A 117 47.48 -1.16 -12.49
C ARG A 117 46.42 -0.54 -11.59
N PHE A 118 45.84 0.56 -12.05
CA PHE A 118 44.68 1.15 -11.41
C PHE A 118 43.49 0.17 -11.47
N GLY A 119 42.79 -0.04 -10.35
CA GLY A 119 41.68 -0.99 -10.25
C GLY A 119 42.07 -2.46 -10.03
N HIS A 120 43.36 -2.76 -9.83
CA HIS A 120 43.80 -4.08 -9.35
C HIS A 120 43.14 -4.39 -7.99
N GLN A 121 42.31 -5.43 -7.92
CA GLN A 121 41.61 -5.75 -6.68
C GLN A 121 42.55 -6.43 -5.68
N ILE A 122 42.78 -5.76 -4.55
CA ILE A 122 43.46 -6.35 -3.40
C ILE A 122 42.50 -7.33 -2.72
N HIS A 123 42.84 -8.63 -2.75
CA HIS A 123 42.06 -9.66 -2.09
C HIS A 123 42.63 -9.95 -0.71
N LEU A 124 41.78 -9.75 0.30
CA LEU A 124 42.10 -10.04 1.69
C LEU A 124 41.18 -11.17 2.17
N PRO A 125 41.67 -12.10 3.01
CA PRO A 125 40.88 -13.22 3.48
C PRO A 125 39.62 -12.75 4.22
N ALA A 126 38.54 -13.50 4.11
CA ALA A 126 37.31 -13.20 4.86
C ALA A 126 37.47 -13.53 6.36
N THR A 127 38.19 -14.61 6.66
CA THR A 127 38.38 -15.16 8.01
C THR A 127 39.67 -14.64 8.66
N PRO A 128 39.63 -14.13 9.91
CA PRO A 128 40.80 -13.63 10.63
C PRO A 128 41.93 -14.66 10.82
N ASN A 129 41.60 -15.94 10.99
CA ASN A 129 42.59 -17.01 11.20
C ASN A 129 43.57 -17.18 10.03
N VAL A 130 43.06 -17.08 8.79
CA VAL A 130 43.90 -17.16 7.60
C VAL A 130 44.79 -15.92 7.50
N PHE A 131 44.26 -14.74 7.81
CA PHE A 131 45.04 -13.49 7.84
C PHE A 131 46.18 -13.55 8.87
N ARG A 132 45.87 -14.04 10.07
CA ARG A 132 46.82 -14.19 11.17
C ARG A 132 48.04 -15.03 10.78
N TRP A 133 47.84 -16.10 10.01
CA TRP A 133 48.94 -16.95 9.54
C TRP A 133 49.97 -16.17 8.69
N PHE A 134 49.51 -15.34 7.76
CA PHE A 134 50.37 -14.49 6.93
C PHE A 134 51.04 -13.38 7.76
N TYR A 135 50.27 -12.74 8.65
CA TYR A 135 50.78 -11.65 9.48
C TYR A 135 51.90 -12.10 10.42
N LEU A 136 51.72 -13.22 11.13
CA LEU A 136 52.73 -13.75 12.07
C LEU A 136 54.05 -14.17 11.39
N ARG A 137 54.02 -14.41 10.09
CA ARG A 137 55.21 -14.76 9.28
C ARG A 137 55.82 -13.54 8.57
N GLY A 138 55.33 -12.33 8.83
CA GLY A 138 55.83 -11.10 8.20
C GLY A 138 55.47 -10.97 6.72
N LEU A 139 54.49 -11.72 6.23
CA LEU A 139 54.15 -11.77 4.80
C LEU A 139 53.17 -10.65 4.38
N ILE A 140 52.75 -9.78 5.31
CA ILE A 140 51.84 -8.66 5.06
C ILE A 140 52.45 -7.38 5.63
N VAL A 141 52.40 -6.31 4.84
CA VAL A 141 52.87 -4.98 5.23
C VAL A 141 52.02 -4.42 6.38
N SER A 142 52.67 -3.88 7.40
CA SER A 142 52.04 -3.44 8.65
C SER A 142 50.89 -2.46 8.47
N SER A 143 51.03 -1.47 7.58
CA SER A 143 49.94 -0.50 7.31
C SER A 143 48.67 -1.17 6.78
N VAL A 144 48.81 -2.09 5.80
CA VAL A 144 47.70 -2.88 5.26
C VAL A 144 47.10 -3.78 6.34
N ALA A 145 47.94 -4.39 7.17
CA ALA A 145 47.50 -5.25 8.26
C ALA A 145 46.68 -4.51 9.31
N HIS A 146 47.15 -3.35 9.76
CA HIS A 146 46.44 -2.55 10.76
C HIS A 146 45.08 -2.05 10.24
N VAL A 147 45.00 -1.60 8.98
CA VAL A 147 43.71 -1.21 8.38
C VAL A 147 42.76 -2.40 8.26
N TYR A 148 43.27 -3.59 7.90
CA TYR A 148 42.46 -4.80 7.82
C TYR A 148 41.92 -5.23 9.19
N MET A 149 42.76 -5.23 10.23
CA MET A 149 42.35 -5.52 11.61
C MET A 149 41.26 -4.54 12.06
N ALA A 150 41.41 -3.27 11.71
CA ALA A 150 40.45 -2.21 12.01
C ALA A 150 39.25 -2.14 11.03
N SER A 151 39.03 -3.10 10.11
CA SER A 151 38.03 -2.94 9.04
C SER A 151 36.60 -3.42 9.39
N THR A 152 36.43 -4.36 10.33
CA THR A 152 35.12 -4.87 10.73
C THR A 152 35.13 -5.35 12.19
N PRO A 153 34.00 -5.34 12.92
CA PRO A 153 33.96 -5.81 14.30
C PRO A 153 34.48 -7.25 14.51
N PRO A 154 34.13 -8.26 13.67
CA PRO A 154 34.67 -9.62 13.84
C PRO A 154 36.18 -9.72 13.66
N ARG A 155 36.75 -8.99 12.69
CA ARG A 155 38.21 -8.97 12.47
C ARG A 155 38.93 -8.28 13.61
N TYR A 156 38.36 -7.18 14.09
CA TYR A 156 38.92 -6.44 15.20
C TYR A 156 38.89 -7.27 16.48
N ALA A 157 37.77 -7.93 16.80
CA ALA A 157 37.65 -8.79 17.98
C ALA A 157 38.72 -9.91 18.01
N GLU A 158 38.94 -10.58 16.88
CA GLU A 158 39.90 -11.70 16.76
C GLU A 158 41.37 -11.25 16.68
N LEU A 159 41.65 -10.06 16.13
CA LEU A 159 43.02 -9.58 15.88
C LEU A 159 43.42 -8.37 16.74
N ARG A 160 42.58 -7.99 17.72
CA ARG A 160 42.76 -6.79 18.56
C ARG A 160 44.15 -6.71 19.18
N GLU A 161 44.65 -7.84 19.65
CA GLU A 161 45.96 -7.94 20.31
C GLU A 161 47.12 -7.56 19.39
N TYR A 162 46.97 -7.73 18.07
CA TYR A 162 47.99 -7.38 17.08
C TYR A 162 47.86 -5.95 16.55
N LEU A 163 46.73 -5.27 16.78
CA LEU A 163 46.59 -3.85 16.44
C LEU A 163 47.32 -3.00 17.49
N PRO A 164 48.18 -2.03 17.11
CA PRO A 164 48.85 -1.15 18.07
C PRO A 164 47.87 -0.46 19.02
N GLU A 165 48.23 -0.38 20.31
CA GLU A 165 47.35 0.08 21.38
C GLU A 165 46.73 1.44 21.14
N LYS A 166 47.49 2.37 20.58
CA LYS A 166 47.02 3.73 20.29
C LYS A 166 45.81 3.81 19.34
N TYR A 167 45.59 2.80 18.49
CA TYR A 167 44.44 2.79 17.57
C TYR A 167 43.20 2.10 18.17
N ARG A 168 43.34 1.36 19.27
CA ARG A 168 42.25 0.55 19.86
C ARG A 168 41.11 1.40 20.44
N PRO A 169 41.34 2.48 21.21
CA PRO A 169 40.27 3.23 21.89
C PRO A 169 39.19 3.74 20.93
N PHE A 170 39.61 4.37 19.82
CA PHE A 170 38.68 4.86 18.81
C PHE A 170 37.81 3.75 18.20
N ILE A 171 38.39 2.56 18.04
CA ILE A 171 37.71 1.41 17.45
C ILE A 171 36.80 0.71 18.47
N ASP A 172 37.20 0.66 19.74
CA ASP A 172 36.41 0.13 20.86
C ASP A 172 35.12 0.97 21.06
N ASP A 173 35.20 2.30 20.88
CA ASP A 173 34.06 3.22 21.00
C ASP A 173 33.15 3.25 19.75
N LEU A 174 33.54 2.60 18.65
CA LEU A 174 32.81 2.66 17.39
C LEU A 174 31.60 1.70 17.38
N SER A 175 30.41 2.23 17.12
CA SER A 175 29.15 1.48 17.05
C SER A 175 29.10 0.44 15.90
N ASN A 176 28.39 -0.68 16.12
CA ASN A 176 28.31 -1.82 15.18
C ASN A 176 27.50 -1.56 13.90
N ASP A 177 26.66 -0.52 13.89
CA ASP A 177 25.82 -0.05 12.77
C ASP A 177 26.65 0.53 11.59
N LYS A 178 27.90 0.94 11.81
CA LYS A 178 28.79 1.51 10.78
C LYS A 178 29.63 0.47 10.01
N ARG A 179 29.34 -0.83 10.12
CA ARG A 179 30.15 -1.93 9.55
C ARG A 179 30.45 -1.77 8.05
N SER A 180 29.45 -1.43 7.23
CA SER A 180 29.61 -1.32 5.77
C SER A 180 30.47 -0.12 5.36
N THR A 181 30.30 1.02 6.05
CA THR A 181 31.10 2.24 5.84
C THR A 181 32.54 2.03 6.27
N ARG A 182 32.77 1.40 7.43
CA ARG A 182 34.09 1.05 7.97
C ARG A 182 34.86 0.13 7.03
N GLN A 183 34.21 -0.90 6.50
CA GLN A 183 34.82 -1.81 5.53
C GLN A 183 35.17 -1.10 4.23
N ARG A 184 34.31 -0.21 3.72
CA ARG A 184 34.58 0.55 2.49
C ARG A 184 35.75 1.52 2.65
N ALA A 185 35.79 2.26 3.76
CA ALA A 185 36.89 3.19 4.06
C ALA A 185 38.23 2.47 4.23
N ALA A 186 38.22 1.29 4.87
CA ALA A 186 39.39 0.45 5.01
C ALA A 186 39.93 -0.04 3.65
N MET A 187 39.06 -0.48 2.74
CA MET A 187 39.50 -0.93 1.41
C MET A 187 40.10 0.23 0.58
N ASN A 188 39.45 1.39 0.58
CA ASN A 188 39.99 2.58 -0.11
C ASN A 188 41.35 2.98 0.46
N MET A 189 41.50 2.96 1.79
CA MET A 189 42.78 3.27 2.43
C MET A 189 43.86 2.26 2.05
N ILE A 190 43.56 0.95 2.03
CA ILE A 190 44.52 -0.08 1.60
C ILE A 190 44.98 0.14 0.16
N GLU A 191 44.06 0.51 -0.74
CA GLU A 191 44.41 0.85 -2.12
C GLU A 191 45.33 2.09 -2.18
N ALA A 192 45.00 3.16 -1.44
CA ALA A 192 45.83 4.37 -1.39
C ALA A 192 47.23 4.12 -0.79
N LEU A 193 47.31 3.32 0.28
CA LEU A 193 48.58 2.90 0.89
C LEU A 193 49.43 2.08 -0.07
N THR A 194 48.81 1.17 -0.82
CA THR A 194 49.51 0.34 -1.81
C THR A 194 49.97 1.17 -3.00
N TYR A 195 49.15 2.11 -3.47
CA TYR A 195 49.50 3.00 -4.57
C TYR A 195 50.70 3.90 -4.23
N SER A 196 50.69 4.47 -3.02
CA SER A 196 51.75 5.34 -2.47
C SER A 196 52.92 4.60 -1.85
N LYS A 197 52.84 3.27 -1.70
CA LYS A 197 53.82 2.41 -1.00
C LYS A 197 54.07 2.82 0.45
N THR A 198 53.03 3.30 1.13
CA THR A 198 53.10 3.79 2.50
C THR A 198 53.04 2.63 3.51
N SER A 199 54.20 2.19 4.01
CA SER A 199 54.33 0.96 4.82
C SER A 199 53.90 1.10 6.28
N SER A 200 53.74 2.33 6.78
CA SER A 200 53.27 2.65 8.14
C SER A 200 52.04 3.57 8.09
N LEU A 201 51.04 3.28 8.93
CA LEU A 201 49.86 4.13 9.06
C LEU A 201 50.15 5.54 9.60
N ASP A 202 51.24 5.70 10.35
CA ASP A 202 51.65 7.00 10.88
C ASP A 202 52.23 7.93 9.82
N ASN A 203 52.60 7.39 8.66
CA ASN A 203 53.15 8.15 7.55
C ASN A 203 52.07 8.59 6.54
N VAL A 204 50.78 8.35 6.84
CA VAL A 204 49.67 8.79 5.98
C VAL A 204 49.57 10.32 6.02
N SER A 205 49.62 10.95 4.84
CA SER A 205 49.47 12.39 4.67
C SER A 205 48.30 12.74 3.75
N VAL A 206 47.82 13.98 3.83
CA VAL A 206 46.78 14.49 2.91
C VAL A 206 47.24 14.41 1.45
N ASP A 207 48.52 14.70 1.18
CA ASP A 207 49.07 14.69 -0.18
C ASP A 207 48.98 13.30 -0.82
N ILE A 208 49.30 12.23 -0.07
CA ILE A 208 49.15 10.84 -0.53
C ILE A 208 47.70 10.52 -0.91
N LEU A 209 46.75 10.98 -0.09
CA LEU A 209 45.32 10.73 -0.31
C LEU A 209 44.79 11.52 -1.51
N ILE A 210 45.28 12.75 -1.71
CA ILE A 210 44.94 13.59 -2.87
C ILE A 210 45.59 13.05 -4.15
N GLU A 211 46.81 12.54 -4.09
CA GLU A 211 47.47 11.88 -5.22
C GLU A 211 46.64 10.67 -5.70
N TYR A 212 46.21 9.80 -4.77
CA TYR A 212 45.34 8.68 -5.11
C TYR A 212 43.95 9.14 -5.59
N TYR A 213 43.39 10.18 -4.96
CA TYR A 213 42.10 10.76 -5.37
C TYR A 213 42.15 11.25 -6.82
N ASN A 214 43.18 12.02 -7.17
CA ASN A 214 43.38 12.53 -8.53
C ASN A 214 43.61 11.38 -9.52
N ALA A 215 44.41 10.37 -9.16
CA ALA A 215 44.62 9.19 -9.99
C ALA A 215 43.31 8.40 -10.22
N ASN A 216 42.43 8.34 -9.21
CA ASN A 216 41.10 7.75 -9.32
C ASN A 216 40.14 8.56 -10.19
N GLU A 217 40.18 9.89 -10.13
CA GLU A 217 39.41 10.79 -11.02
C GLU A 217 39.91 10.74 -12.48
N GLU A 218 41.23 10.70 -12.70
CA GLU A 218 41.82 10.55 -14.03
C GLU A 218 41.47 9.18 -14.63
N ALA A 219 41.53 8.12 -13.81
CA ALA A 219 41.15 6.77 -14.24
C ALA A 219 39.65 6.62 -14.49
N ALA A 220 38.82 7.24 -13.65
CA ALA A 220 37.40 7.36 -13.91
C ALA A 220 37.15 8.01 -15.28
N SER A 221 37.85 9.11 -15.58
CA SER A 221 37.72 9.83 -16.85
C SER A 221 38.15 8.98 -18.06
N TYR A 222 39.22 8.18 -17.92
CA TYR A 222 39.68 7.26 -18.98
C TYR A 222 38.73 6.07 -19.21
N TYR A 223 38.24 5.40 -18.17
CA TYR A 223 37.29 4.30 -18.34
C TYR A 223 35.93 4.79 -18.84
N ILE A 224 35.55 6.03 -18.50
CA ILE A 224 34.41 6.73 -19.11
C ILE A 224 34.66 7.00 -20.60
N SER A 225 35.85 7.48 -20.98
CA SER A 225 36.17 7.80 -22.39
C SER A 225 36.29 6.56 -23.29
N THR A 226 36.66 5.41 -22.72
CA THR A 226 36.72 4.11 -23.41
C THR A 226 35.41 3.33 -23.36
N ASN A 227 34.35 3.89 -22.74
CA ASN A 227 33.04 3.27 -22.58
C ASN A 227 33.05 1.95 -21.77
N ASP A 228 34.11 1.69 -21.00
CA ASP A 228 34.21 0.58 -20.04
C ASP A 228 33.54 0.97 -18.71
N LEU A 229 32.21 0.98 -18.76
CA LEU A 229 31.34 1.34 -17.63
C LEU A 229 31.36 0.31 -16.47
N GLN A 230 32.08 -0.81 -16.62
CA GLN A 230 32.21 -1.83 -15.57
C GLN A 230 33.21 -1.38 -14.50
N ASN A 231 34.27 -0.66 -14.87
CA ASN A 231 35.26 -0.09 -13.94
C ASN A 231 34.79 1.21 -13.25
N LYS A 232 33.53 1.24 -12.79
CA LYS A 232 32.91 2.44 -12.21
C LYS A 232 33.56 2.90 -10.90
N ILE A 233 33.84 4.20 -10.87
CA ILE A 233 34.27 5.09 -9.78
C ILE A 233 33.96 4.56 -8.37
N SER A 234 35.00 4.31 -7.58
CA SER A 234 34.86 4.09 -6.13
C SER A 234 34.56 5.44 -5.47
N THR A 235 33.51 5.55 -4.64
CA THR A 235 33.40 6.68 -3.72
C THR A 235 34.57 6.62 -2.74
N ILE A 236 35.56 7.48 -2.92
CA ILE A 236 36.72 7.56 -2.04
C ILE A 236 36.28 8.25 -0.75
N THR A 237 36.09 7.44 0.28
CA THR A 237 35.98 7.92 1.66
C THR A 237 37.06 7.25 2.49
N TYR A 238 37.75 8.06 3.30
CA TYR A 238 38.75 7.63 4.29
C TYR A 238 38.30 7.95 5.71
N LEU A 239 37.11 8.55 5.87
CA LEU A 239 36.74 9.36 7.03
C LEU A 239 36.99 8.66 8.37
N ILE A 240 36.49 7.43 8.51
CA ILE A 240 36.63 6.64 9.75
C ILE A 240 38.10 6.31 10.05
N ILE A 241 38.92 6.06 9.03
CA ILE A 241 40.36 5.78 9.22
C ILE A 241 41.11 7.07 9.56
N LEU A 242 40.72 8.21 8.98
CA LEU A 242 41.32 9.51 9.32
C LEU A 242 40.94 9.95 10.74
N GLU A 243 39.70 9.72 11.17
CA GLU A 243 39.28 9.94 12.56
C GLU A 243 40.06 9.04 13.54
N MET A 244 40.30 7.78 13.17
CA MET A 244 41.15 6.88 13.96
C MET A 244 42.58 7.41 14.08
N LEU A 245 43.18 7.91 12.99
CA LEU A 245 44.53 8.47 13.00
C LEU A 245 44.59 9.80 13.75
N ASP A 246 43.62 10.68 13.57
CA ASP A 246 43.51 11.95 14.28
C ASP A 246 43.34 11.74 15.79
N SER A 247 42.53 10.76 16.19
CA SER A 247 42.36 10.36 17.58
C SER A 247 43.65 9.75 18.17
N ALA A 248 44.34 8.88 17.43
CA ALA A 248 45.51 8.16 17.92
C ALA A 248 46.79 9.00 17.95
N ASN A 249 46.96 9.92 16.98
CA ASN A 249 48.18 10.68 16.77
C ASN A 249 48.01 12.19 17.06
N GLY A 250 46.83 12.65 17.45
CA GLY A 250 46.53 14.07 17.65
C GLY A 250 46.63 14.91 16.37
N SER A 251 46.47 14.26 15.20
CA SER A 251 46.60 14.91 13.90
C SER A 251 45.30 15.61 13.47
N THR A 252 45.36 16.32 12.34
CA THR A 252 44.19 16.98 11.71
C THR A 252 44.03 16.54 10.25
N LEU A 253 44.40 15.29 9.96
CA LEU A 253 44.39 14.70 8.61
C LEU A 253 43.00 14.71 8.00
N ARG A 254 41.95 14.45 8.80
CA ARG A 254 40.56 14.53 8.33
C ARG A 254 40.25 15.93 7.82
N THR A 255 40.43 16.94 8.68
CA THR A 255 40.11 18.33 8.36
C THR A 255 40.99 18.85 7.21
N GLY A 256 42.25 18.42 7.17
CA GLY A 256 43.18 18.74 6.08
C GLY A 256 42.73 18.16 4.74
N TYR A 257 42.33 16.90 4.72
CA TYR A 257 41.79 16.23 3.53
C TYR A 257 40.47 16.85 3.07
N GLU A 258 39.53 17.09 3.99
CA GLU A 258 38.25 17.78 3.69
C GLU A 258 38.49 19.18 3.10
N LYS A 259 39.43 19.96 3.66
CA LYS A 259 39.81 21.29 3.13
C LYS A 259 40.48 21.20 1.75
N ALA A 260 41.35 20.23 1.53
CA ALA A 260 42.02 20.05 0.24
C ALA A 260 41.02 19.71 -0.88
N ILE A 261 40.04 18.85 -0.58
CA ILE A 261 38.93 18.54 -1.50
C ILE A 261 38.01 19.77 -1.70
N ALA A 262 37.71 20.52 -0.63
CA ALA A 262 36.88 21.72 -0.71
C ALA A 262 37.54 22.88 -1.50
N ARG A 263 38.87 23.05 -1.43
CA ARG A 263 39.61 24.04 -2.22
C ARG A 263 39.62 23.74 -3.72
N ASN A 264 39.59 22.47 -4.10
CA ASN A 264 39.36 22.05 -5.50
C ASN A 264 37.90 22.28 -5.96
N SER A 265 37.02 22.79 -5.08
CA SER A 265 35.56 22.88 -5.29
C SER A 265 34.99 24.32 -5.20
N LEU A 266 35.70 25.36 -5.67
CA LEU A 266 35.20 26.75 -5.61
C LEU A 266 34.76 27.30 -6.98
N VAL A 267 33.44 27.50 -7.19
CA VAL A 267 32.81 28.80 -7.56
C VAL A 267 31.36 28.88 -7.05
N VAL A 268 31.24 29.55 -5.89
CA VAL A 268 30.29 30.61 -5.48
C VAL A 268 28.81 30.32 -5.23
N GLU A 269 28.37 30.64 -4.00
CA GLU A 269 27.08 31.30 -3.74
C GLU A 269 27.13 32.22 -2.49
N SER A 270 26.22 33.20 -2.49
CA SER A 270 26.10 34.40 -1.64
C SER A 270 25.39 34.16 -0.28
N PRO A 271 25.58 35.03 0.74
CA PRO A 271 25.28 34.76 2.16
C PRO A 271 23.82 34.89 2.63
N LEU A 272 22.79 34.78 1.78
CA LEU A 272 21.40 35.11 2.17
C LEU A 272 20.39 33.95 2.19
N ASP A 273 20.81 32.69 1.98
CA ASP A 273 19.88 31.56 1.74
C ASP A 273 19.82 30.48 2.86
N ASN A 274 20.40 30.76 4.03
CA ASN A 274 20.71 29.76 5.06
C ASN A 274 19.52 29.02 5.72
N ASN A 275 18.27 29.27 5.34
CA ASN A 275 17.11 28.56 5.91
C ASN A 275 16.25 27.78 4.90
N LYS A 276 16.67 27.60 3.63
CA LYS A 276 15.95 26.76 2.66
C LYS A 276 16.75 25.66 1.96
N LYS A 277 18.07 25.57 2.11
CA LYS A 277 18.90 24.60 1.39
C LYS A 277 19.21 23.34 2.22
N LYS A 278 18.25 22.40 2.22
CA LYS A 278 18.49 20.95 2.44
C LYS A 278 17.95 20.11 1.27
N ASN A 279 18.22 20.56 0.05
CA ASN A 279 18.07 19.75 -1.15
C ASN A 279 19.48 19.48 -1.71
N LEU A 280 19.94 18.24 -1.63
CA LEU A 280 21.18 17.82 -2.29
C LEU A 280 20.94 17.87 -3.79
N VAL A 281 21.67 18.74 -4.50
CA VAL A 281 21.63 18.82 -5.96
C VAL A 281 22.36 17.61 -6.53
N LYS A 282 21.64 16.71 -7.20
CA LYS A 282 22.20 15.58 -7.92
C LYS A 282 22.47 16.00 -9.36
N VAL A 283 23.75 16.08 -9.72
CA VAL A 283 24.19 16.26 -11.11
C VAL A 283 24.16 14.91 -11.83
N ILE A 284 23.48 14.87 -12.97
CA ILE A 284 23.28 13.71 -13.83
C ILE A 284 23.97 14.03 -15.15
N SER A 285 25.14 13.44 -15.36
CA SER A 285 26.01 13.73 -16.50
C SER A 285 26.11 12.58 -17.50
N THR A 286 25.52 11.41 -17.18
CA THR A 286 25.51 10.25 -18.08
C THR A 286 24.55 10.51 -19.24
N ALA A 287 25.02 10.32 -20.48
CA ALA A 287 24.18 10.56 -21.66
C ALA A 287 22.84 9.79 -21.59
N GLY A 288 22.87 8.55 -21.10
CA GLY A 288 21.67 7.74 -20.92
C GLY A 288 20.66 8.33 -19.92
N ASP A 289 21.10 8.93 -18.81
CA ASP A 289 20.17 9.52 -17.84
C ASP A 289 19.78 10.96 -18.23
N VAL A 290 20.67 11.70 -18.91
CA VAL A 290 20.33 12.99 -19.54
C VAL A 290 19.24 12.80 -20.60
N THR A 291 19.39 11.83 -21.51
CA THR A 291 18.34 11.52 -22.51
C THR A 291 17.02 11.09 -21.86
N LYS A 292 17.06 10.34 -20.75
CA LYS A 292 15.83 9.95 -20.00
C LYS A 292 15.10 11.14 -19.41
N LEU A 293 15.83 12.13 -18.90
CA LEU A 293 15.24 13.30 -18.27
C LEU A 293 14.84 14.37 -19.28
N THR A 294 15.44 14.35 -20.47
CA THR A 294 15.24 15.34 -21.50
C THR A 294 14.44 14.75 -22.67
N ASN A 295 14.90 14.92 -23.91
CA ASN A 295 14.30 14.32 -25.08
C ASN A 295 15.40 13.81 -26.01
N LYS A 296 15.03 12.95 -26.96
CA LYS A 296 15.95 12.37 -27.96
C LYS A 296 16.60 13.38 -28.91
N HIS A 297 16.14 14.63 -28.93
CA HIS A 297 16.68 15.70 -29.77
C HIS A 297 17.77 16.51 -29.07
N ILE A 298 18.00 16.30 -27.76
CA ILE A 298 19.08 16.90 -27.01
C ILE A 298 20.31 15.98 -27.10
N ASN A 299 21.45 16.54 -27.52
CA ASN A 299 22.70 15.80 -27.55
C ASN A 299 23.17 15.58 -26.11
N ALA A 300 22.77 14.45 -25.52
CA ALA A 300 23.03 14.12 -24.13
C ALA A 300 24.52 14.02 -23.74
N HIS A 301 25.44 14.07 -24.72
CA HIS A 301 26.87 14.16 -24.48
C HIS A 301 27.33 15.59 -24.23
N GLU A 302 26.65 16.59 -24.80
CA GLU A 302 26.95 18.03 -24.68
C GLU A 302 26.27 18.70 -23.49
N TYR A 303 25.36 18.00 -22.80
CA TYR A 303 24.58 18.55 -21.70
C TYR A 303 24.66 17.68 -20.44
N GLU A 304 24.49 18.31 -19.27
CA GLU A 304 24.28 17.65 -17.98
C GLU A 304 22.99 18.18 -17.32
N VAL A 305 22.40 17.39 -16.42
CA VAL A 305 21.14 17.73 -15.74
C VAL A 305 21.38 17.81 -14.24
N GLU A 306 21.13 18.95 -13.63
CA GLU A 306 21.16 19.13 -12.18
C GLU A 306 19.73 19.00 -11.65
N SER A 307 19.47 18.06 -10.73
CA SER A 307 18.15 17.83 -10.14
C SER A 307 18.18 17.99 -8.63
N THR A 308 17.21 18.68 -8.04
CA THR A 308 17.06 18.80 -6.59
C THR A 308 16.40 17.52 -6.03
N LEU A 309 17.07 16.80 -5.12
CA LEU A 309 16.45 15.71 -4.35
C LEU A 309 16.37 16.12 -2.89
N ARG A 310 15.19 15.93 -2.28
CA ARG A 310 14.96 16.17 -0.84
C ARG A 310 15.88 15.26 -0.02
N GLU A 311 16.54 15.80 1.00
CA GLU A 311 17.31 15.00 1.96
C GLU A 311 16.46 13.87 2.55
N ILE A 312 17.13 12.75 2.87
CA ILE A 312 16.54 11.66 3.63
C ILE A 312 16.28 12.20 5.03
N SER A 313 15.01 12.33 5.44
CA SER A 313 14.71 12.73 6.79
C SER A 313 15.14 11.66 7.78
N VAL A 314 16.12 12.01 8.61
CA VAL A 314 16.50 11.27 9.81
C VAL A 314 15.79 11.95 10.97
N ILE A 315 14.99 11.20 11.71
CA ILE A 315 14.34 11.67 12.93
C ILE A 315 15.29 11.38 14.09
N SER A 316 15.46 12.33 15.00
CA SER A 316 16.26 12.15 16.20
C SER A 316 15.39 12.27 17.44
N PHE A 317 15.57 11.34 18.39
CA PHE A 317 14.96 11.35 19.71
C PHE A 317 16.10 11.33 20.74
N GLY A 318 16.64 12.50 21.07
CA GLY A 318 17.93 12.58 21.79
C GLY A 318 19.07 11.99 20.94
N ASP A 319 19.85 11.08 21.52
CA ASP A 319 20.97 10.40 20.84
C ASP A 319 20.52 9.29 19.86
N TYR A 320 19.26 8.87 19.93
CA TYR A 320 18.72 7.85 19.03
C TYR A 320 18.31 8.49 17.70
N THR A 321 18.71 7.88 16.58
CA THR A 321 18.34 8.34 15.24
C THR A 321 17.61 7.25 14.46
N PHE A 322 16.62 7.64 13.66
CA PHE A 322 15.82 6.75 12.84
C PHE A 322 15.69 7.30 11.42
N SER A 323 16.14 6.55 10.40
CA SER A 323 15.91 6.96 9.02
C SER A 323 14.50 6.58 8.59
N VAL A 324 13.76 7.51 7.99
CA VAL A 324 12.42 7.17 7.46
C VAL A 324 12.44 6.22 6.27
N ARG A 325 13.62 5.95 5.69
CA ARG A 325 13.80 4.88 4.69
C ARG A 325 13.99 3.51 5.31
N ASP A 326 14.27 3.43 6.61
CA ASP A 326 14.51 2.16 7.27
C ASP A 326 13.23 1.34 7.34
N SER A 327 13.43 0.06 7.03
CA SER A 327 12.40 -0.96 7.01
C SER A 327 12.24 -1.53 8.42
N LEU A 328 11.04 -1.49 8.96
CA LEU A 328 10.71 -2.07 10.27
C LEU A 328 10.48 -3.60 10.20
N LEU A 329 11.01 -4.28 9.19
CA LEU A 329 10.78 -5.72 9.00
C LEU A 329 11.35 -6.55 10.14
N SER A 330 12.55 -6.22 10.62
CA SER A 330 13.21 -6.90 11.75
C SER A 330 12.47 -6.72 13.08
N PHE A 331 11.59 -5.72 13.18
CA PHE A 331 10.78 -5.47 14.37
C PHE A 331 9.41 -6.13 14.30
N ARG A 332 9.10 -6.89 13.25
CA ARG A 332 7.86 -7.68 13.22
C ARG A 332 7.89 -8.73 14.32
N PRO A 333 6.76 -9.05 14.96
CA PRO A 333 6.71 -10.05 16.03
C PRO A 333 7.35 -11.40 15.64
N SER A 334 7.20 -11.80 14.38
CA SER A 334 7.77 -13.03 13.79
C SER A 334 9.29 -13.00 13.61
N GLU A 335 9.90 -11.82 13.50
CA GLU A 335 11.33 -11.62 13.18
C GLU A 335 12.16 -11.20 14.41
N LEU A 336 11.51 -10.92 15.54
CA LEU A 336 12.21 -10.55 16.78
C LEU A 336 13.12 -11.66 17.27
N SER A 337 14.37 -11.33 17.62
CA SER A 337 15.34 -12.25 18.22
C SER A 337 15.07 -12.56 19.70
N HIS A 338 14.28 -11.71 20.38
CA HIS A 338 13.90 -11.86 21.79
C HIS A 338 12.84 -12.97 21.95
N ASP A 339 12.88 -13.77 23.02
CA ASP A 339 11.86 -14.81 23.32
C ASP A 339 11.16 -14.57 24.67
N ASP A 340 10.55 -13.39 24.81
CA ASP A 340 9.88 -12.93 26.01
C ASP A 340 8.34 -12.96 25.89
N TYR A 341 7.65 -12.52 26.96
CA TYR A 341 6.20 -12.42 26.98
C TYR A 341 5.66 -11.33 26.03
N TRP A 342 6.46 -10.32 25.68
CA TRP A 342 6.08 -9.33 24.66
C TRP A 342 5.91 -10.00 23.30
N LYS A 343 6.89 -10.77 22.84
CA LYS A 343 6.80 -11.49 21.57
C LYS A 343 5.68 -12.53 21.58
N LYS A 344 5.59 -13.35 22.63
CA LYS A 344 4.62 -14.47 22.71
C LYS A 344 3.17 -13.98 22.63
N THR A 345 2.82 -12.96 23.40
CA THR A 345 1.46 -12.40 23.40
C THR A 345 1.12 -11.69 22.09
N GLN A 346 2.10 -11.02 21.45
CA GLN A 346 1.92 -10.42 20.13
C GLN A 346 1.70 -11.45 19.02
N LEU A 347 2.45 -12.57 19.03
CA LEU A 347 2.25 -13.68 18.08
C LEU A 347 0.84 -14.26 18.22
N ASP A 348 0.37 -14.46 19.45
CA ASP A 348 -1.00 -14.87 19.75
C ASP A 348 -2.05 -13.88 19.22
N PHE A 349 -1.82 -12.57 19.40
CA PHE A 349 -2.70 -11.55 18.88
C PHE A 349 -2.73 -11.54 17.35
N VAL A 350 -1.59 -11.69 16.68
CA VAL A 350 -1.53 -11.82 15.21
C VAL A 350 -2.28 -13.08 14.78
N ALA A 351 -2.07 -14.21 15.44
CA ALA A 351 -2.72 -15.48 15.15
C ALA A 351 -4.26 -15.44 15.32
N SER A 352 -4.78 -14.58 16.21
CA SER A 352 -6.23 -14.41 16.38
C SER A 352 -6.95 -13.83 15.15
N ALA A 353 -6.24 -13.27 14.16
CA ALA A 353 -6.83 -12.86 12.89
C ALA A 353 -6.92 -14.04 11.92
N THR A 354 -8.09 -14.23 11.32
CA THR A 354 -8.30 -15.28 10.30
C THR A 354 -7.73 -14.88 8.93
N GLU A 355 -7.75 -13.59 8.58
CA GLU A 355 -7.30 -13.09 7.29
C GLU A 355 -5.80 -12.80 7.23
N SER A 356 -5.09 -13.36 6.24
CA SER A 356 -3.64 -13.14 6.03
C SER A 356 -3.28 -11.67 5.80
N GLY A 357 -4.12 -10.91 5.10
CA GLY A 357 -3.95 -9.47 4.95
C GLY A 357 -4.00 -8.73 6.29
N THR A 358 -4.93 -9.13 7.16
CA THR A 358 -5.07 -8.57 8.51
C THR A 358 -3.88 -8.96 9.40
N LYS A 359 -3.40 -10.20 9.32
CA LYS A 359 -2.16 -10.64 9.98
C LYS A 359 -0.96 -9.76 9.59
N LYS A 360 -0.71 -9.58 8.28
CA LYS A 360 0.37 -8.71 7.76
C LYS A 360 0.26 -7.26 8.23
N VAL A 361 -0.97 -6.73 8.30
CA VAL A 361 -1.22 -5.37 8.81
C VAL A 361 -0.94 -5.29 10.31
N ARG A 362 -1.38 -6.28 11.11
CA ARG A 362 -1.09 -6.34 12.55
C ARG A 362 0.42 -6.43 12.80
N GLU A 363 1.14 -7.31 12.11
CA GLU A 363 2.60 -7.42 12.22
C GLU A 363 3.30 -6.10 11.88
N SER A 364 2.90 -5.46 10.77
CA SER A 364 3.53 -4.21 10.33
C SER A 364 3.23 -3.04 11.27
N ARG A 365 2.07 -3.03 11.93
CA ARG A 365 1.72 -2.00 12.94
C ARG A 365 2.39 -2.26 14.28
N LEU A 366 2.46 -3.51 14.72
CA LEU A 366 3.19 -3.90 15.93
C LEU A 366 4.70 -3.68 15.81
N ALA A 367 5.25 -3.69 14.59
CA ALA A 367 6.65 -3.35 14.36
C ALA A 367 7.05 -1.95 14.87
N TYR A 368 6.10 -1.00 14.95
CA TYR A 368 6.35 0.30 15.56
C TYR A 368 6.44 0.24 17.08
N LEU A 369 5.59 -0.58 17.73
CA LEU A 369 5.71 -0.85 19.16
C LEU A 369 7.05 -1.54 19.45
N ASN A 370 7.45 -2.49 18.60
CA ASN A 370 8.67 -3.25 18.80
C ASN A 370 9.94 -2.45 18.51
N SER A 371 9.93 -1.51 17.56
CA SER A 371 11.06 -0.58 17.41
C SER A 371 11.16 0.38 18.60
N TYR A 372 10.02 0.74 19.21
CA TYR A 372 10.03 1.47 20.46
C TYR A 372 10.62 0.63 21.61
N LEU A 373 10.10 -0.58 21.82
CA LEU A 373 10.50 -1.48 22.92
C LEU A 373 11.93 -2.03 22.79
N PHE A 374 12.40 -2.37 21.59
CA PHE A 374 13.63 -3.16 21.39
C PHE A 374 14.75 -2.41 20.68
N ASP A 375 14.57 -1.12 20.37
CA ASP A 375 15.61 -0.29 19.75
C ASP A 375 15.73 1.06 20.45
N TYR A 376 14.65 1.84 20.47
CA TYR A 376 14.62 3.16 21.09
C TYR A 376 14.81 3.10 22.62
N LEU A 377 13.95 2.37 23.34
CA LEU A 377 14.03 2.29 24.80
C LEU A 377 15.39 1.74 25.29
N PRO A 378 15.94 0.64 24.75
CA PRO A 378 17.25 0.15 25.16
C PRO A 378 18.37 1.18 24.93
N THR A 379 18.30 1.96 23.85
CA THR A 379 19.24 3.06 23.60
C THR A 379 19.10 4.16 24.64
N PHE A 380 17.86 4.57 24.94
CA PHE A 380 17.57 5.58 25.95
C PHE A 380 18.10 5.18 27.34
N PHE A 381 17.81 3.97 27.82
CA PHE A 381 18.29 3.50 29.13
C PHE A 381 19.81 3.27 29.17
N ARG A 382 20.46 2.97 28.02
CA ARG A 382 21.92 2.89 27.95
C ARG A 382 22.58 4.27 28.10
N SER A 383 21.98 5.31 27.52
CA SER A 383 22.45 6.70 27.68
C SER A 383 22.13 7.27 29.07
N HIS A 384 21.16 6.69 29.80
CA HIS A 384 20.69 7.20 31.10
C HIS A 384 20.63 6.10 32.17
N PRO A 385 21.76 5.52 32.60
CA PRO A 385 21.78 4.33 33.46
C PRO A 385 21.31 4.57 34.91
N ASN A 386 21.26 5.82 35.37
CA ASN A 386 21.00 6.18 36.77
C ASN A 386 19.59 6.77 37.01
N ILE A 387 18.64 6.56 36.10
CA ILE A 387 17.27 7.05 36.27
C ILE A 387 16.41 6.08 37.11
N PRO A 388 15.44 6.58 37.90
CA PRO A 388 14.62 5.75 38.80
C PRO A 388 13.65 4.80 38.06
N ILE A 389 13.47 5.02 36.76
CA ILE A 389 12.57 4.28 35.88
C ILE A 389 13.29 3.04 35.33
N LYS A 390 12.59 1.91 35.24
CA LYS A 390 13.15 0.66 34.69
C LYS A 390 12.64 0.39 33.27
N TYR A 391 13.48 -0.28 32.48
CA TYR A 391 13.10 -0.82 31.18
C TYR A 391 12.00 -1.89 31.34
N PRO A 392 10.88 -1.82 30.57
CA PRO A 392 9.75 -2.73 30.72
C PRO A 392 10.02 -4.08 30.04
N SER A 393 10.60 -5.02 30.80
CA SER A 393 11.02 -6.34 30.29
C SER A 393 9.82 -7.28 30.05
N SER A 394 8.66 -6.95 30.60
CA SER A 394 7.40 -7.68 30.43
C SER A 394 6.21 -6.73 30.29
N PRO A 395 5.06 -7.18 29.74
CA PRO A 395 3.88 -6.32 29.62
C PRO A 395 3.42 -5.69 30.94
N SER A 396 3.50 -6.40 32.07
CA SER A 396 3.10 -5.87 33.39
C SER A 396 3.96 -4.69 33.87
N GLU A 397 5.17 -4.51 33.33
CA GLU A 397 6.08 -3.43 33.68
C GLU A 397 5.89 -2.18 32.80
N PHE A 398 4.98 -2.23 31.82
CA PHE A 398 4.74 -1.13 30.89
C PHE A 398 3.82 -0.06 31.48
N LEU A 399 4.42 0.86 32.25
CA LEU A 399 3.72 1.97 32.90
C LEU A 399 3.24 3.00 31.86
N SER A 400 1.93 3.17 31.73
CA SER A 400 1.31 4.09 30.77
C SER A 400 1.76 5.54 30.97
N PHE A 401 1.82 5.97 32.24
CA PHE A 401 2.21 7.33 32.63
C PHE A 401 3.71 7.65 32.42
N VAL A 402 4.50 6.66 31.99
CA VAL A 402 5.92 6.82 31.66
C VAL A 402 6.15 6.67 30.16
N PHE A 403 5.61 5.60 29.56
CA PHE A 403 5.93 5.19 28.19
C PHE A 403 4.89 5.59 27.15
N VAL A 404 3.70 6.03 27.54
CA VAL A 404 2.63 6.42 26.60
C VAL A 404 2.40 7.92 26.63
N SER A 405 2.07 8.45 27.80
CA SER A 405 1.75 9.87 28.04
C SER A 405 2.14 10.24 29.47
N GLN A 406 2.94 11.28 29.66
CA GLN A 406 3.49 11.61 30.97
C GLN A 406 2.42 12.18 31.92
N SER A 407 2.43 11.74 33.19
CA SER A 407 1.54 12.27 34.23
C SER A 407 2.29 12.54 35.52
N HIS A 408 2.44 13.83 35.86
CA HIS A 408 3.09 14.27 37.11
C HIS A 408 2.40 13.74 38.37
N THR A 409 1.07 13.58 38.33
CA THR A 409 0.31 13.02 39.46
C THR A 409 0.64 11.55 39.69
N MET A 410 0.66 10.75 38.63
CA MET A 410 0.99 9.32 38.73
C MET A 410 2.47 9.09 39.04
N GLU A 411 3.34 9.95 38.50
CA GLU A 411 4.76 10.00 38.83
C GLU A 411 4.97 10.21 40.33
N HIS A 412 4.39 11.28 40.90
CA HIS A 412 4.52 11.58 42.32
C HIS A 412 3.97 10.44 43.19
N ALA A 413 2.84 9.85 42.80
CA ALA A 413 2.24 8.73 43.52
C ALA A 413 3.10 7.45 43.48
N HIS A 414 3.81 7.18 42.38
CA HIS A 414 4.61 5.95 42.22
C HIS A 414 6.07 6.09 42.63
N PHE A 415 6.67 7.27 42.45
CA PHE A 415 8.11 7.48 42.64
C PHE A 415 8.45 8.59 43.64
N GLY A 416 7.48 9.43 44.06
CA GLY A 416 7.72 10.61 44.91
C GLY A 416 8.11 11.87 44.11
N GLU A 417 8.62 12.91 44.79
CA GLU A 417 9.16 14.10 44.11
C GLU A 417 10.49 13.77 43.42
N LEU A 418 10.50 13.89 42.09
CA LEU A 418 11.66 13.64 41.24
C LEU A 418 12.03 14.93 40.48
N GLU A 419 12.83 15.81 41.07
CA GLU A 419 13.34 16.98 40.33
C GLU A 419 14.35 16.55 39.24
N GLY A 420 14.11 16.97 38.00
CA GLY A 420 15.07 16.83 36.90
C GLY A 420 15.24 15.43 36.30
N THR A 421 14.29 14.51 36.52
CA THR A 421 14.35 13.17 35.91
C THR A 421 14.07 13.22 34.40
N MET A 422 14.94 12.59 33.61
CA MET A 422 14.78 12.51 32.16
C MET A 422 13.91 11.30 31.78
N TYR A 423 12.94 11.53 30.90
CA TYR A 423 11.96 10.53 30.47
C TYR A 423 12.15 10.15 29.00
N PRO A 424 11.79 8.91 28.61
CA PRO A 424 11.72 8.55 27.20
C PRO A 424 10.59 9.34 26.53
N VAL A 425 10.73 9.55 25.22
CA VAL A 425 9.65 10.07 24.37
C VAL A 425 8.47 9.11 24.45
N GLY A 426 7.26 9.66 24.58
CA GLY A 426 6.04 8.85 24.65
C GLY A 426 5.83 8.03 23.37
N LEU A 427 5.27 6.82 23.51
CA LEU A 427 5.00 5.92 22.40
C LEU A 427 4.16 6.58 21.29
N LEU A 428 3.19 7.42 21.67
CA LEU A 428 2.34 8.11 20.70
C LEU A 428 3.15 9.10 19.85
N ASP A 429 3.92 9.97 20.49
CA ASP A 429 4.78 10.95 19.81
C ASP A 429 5.82 10.27 18.91
N TYR A 430 6.41 9.17 19.38
CA TYR A 430 7.32 8.35 18.60
C TYR A 430 6.66 7.81 17.32
N ILE A 431 5.45 7.26 17.43
CA ILE A 431 4.70 6.71 16.29
C ILE A 431 4.28 7.83 15.32
N TYR A 432 3.74 8.94 15.82
CA TYR A 432 3.28 10.04 14.98
C TYR A 432 4.43 10.68 14.23
N ALA A 433 5.53 11.02 14.90
CA ALA A 433 6.73 11.58 14.26
C ALA A 433 7.24 10.69 13.12
N ILE A 434 7.38 9.38 13.35
CA ILE A 434 7.85 8.46 12.31
C ILE A 434 6.84 8.32 11.16
N THR A 435 5.55 8.18 11.47
CA THR A 435 4.52 7.93 10.43
C THR A 435 4.23 9.17 9.58
N GLU A 436 4.27 10.36 10.17
CA GLU A 436 4.11 11.64 9.49
C GLU A 436 5.29 11.92 8.57
N GLU A 437 6.52 11.76 9.05
CA GLU A 437 7.71 11.98 8.22
C GLU A 437 7.87 10.92 7.11
N LYS A 438 7.50 9.65 7.39
CA LYS A 438 7.36 8.60 6.35
C LYS A 438 6.29 8.95 5.30
N SER A 439 5.30 9.74 5.66
CA SER A 439 4.24 10.19 4.75
C SER A 439 4.69 11.43 3.97
N ALA A 440 5.31 12.40 4.63
CA ALA A 440 5.88 13.61 4.04
C ALA A 440 6.98 13.30 3.01
N SER A 441 7.88 12.35 3.31
CA SER A 441 8.90 11.86 2.38
C SER A 441 8.32 11.17 1.13
N LYS A 442 7.07 10.72 1.17
CA LYS A 442 6.32 10.18 0.01
C LYS A 442 5.42 11.21 -0.68
N GLY A 443 5.49 12.47 -0.23
CA GLY A 443 4.71 13.58 -0.76
C GLY A 443 3.27 13.64 -0.23
N TYR A 444 2.97 13.04 0.93
CA TYR A 444 1.67 13.17 1.58
C TYR A 444 1.72 14.28 2.65
N LEU A 445 0.78 15.23 2.58
CA LEU A 445 0.64 16.33 3.56
C LEU A 445 0.01 15.89 4.88
N GLN A 446 -0.80 14.84 4.85
CA GLN A 446 -1.61 14.36 5.96
C GLN A 446 -1.67 12.83 5.91
N THR A 447 -1.67 12.19 7.08
CA THR A 447 -1.69 10.74 7.17
C THR A 447 -2.51 10.26 8.35
N ASN A 448 -3.27 9.18 8.15
CA ASN A 448 -3.94 8.45 9.22
C ASN A 448 -3.11 7.24 9.69
N ALA A 449 -1.90 7.05 9.16
CA ALA A 449 -1.07 5.88 9.45
C ALA A 449 -0.70 5.78 10.94
N GLY A 450 -0.38 6.90 11.59
CA GLY A 450 -0.12 6.95 13.03
C GLY A 450 -1.34 6.52 13.83
N ARG A 451 -2.50 7.16 13.62
CA ARG A 451 -3.77 6.84 14.27
C ARG A 451 -4.15 5.37 14.12
N ASP A 452 -4.05 4.85 12.90
CA ASP A 452 -4.38 3.46 12.58
C ASP A 452 -3.42 2.46 13.25
N THR A 453 -2.16 2.85 13.43
CA THR A 453 -1.13 2.08 14.14
C THR A 453 -1.44 2.05 15.63
N VAL A 454 -1.68 3.20 16.24
CA VAL A 454 -2.09 3.34 17.65
C VAL A 454 -3.36 2.52 17.94
N ALA A 455 -4.39 2.62 17.09
CA ALA A 455 -5.62 1.84 17.23
C ALA A 455 -5.41 0.32 17.07
N CYS A 456 -4.33 -0.12 16.43
CA CYS A 456 -3.97 -1.54 16.37
C CYS A 456 -3.24 -1.98 17.65
N ILE A 457 -2.34 -1.15 18.17
CA ILE A 457 -1.59 -1.42 19.40
C ILE A 457 -2.53 -1.43 20.61
N GLN A 458 -3.50 -0.51 20.67
CA GLN A 458 -4.50 -0.52 21.73
C GLN A 458 -5.32 -1.82 21.73
N ARG A 459 -5.78 -2.28 20.55
CA ARG A 459 -6.49 -3.57 20.43
C ARG A 459 -5.63 -4.77 20.82
N TYR A 460 -4.32 -4.66 20.66
CA TYR A 460 -3.38 -5.66 21.17
C TYR A 460 -3.37 -5.66 22.71
N PHE A 461 -3.30 -4.50 23.36
CA PHE A 461 -3.39 -4.42 24.83
C PHE A 461 -4.75 -4.91 25.37
N ASP A 462 -5.87 -4.60 24.70
CA ASP A 462 -7.19 -5.15 25.04
C ASP A 462 -7.18 -6.68 24.99
N TYR A 463 -6.53 -7.25 23.97
CA TYR A 463 -6.38 -8.69 23.83
C TYR A 463 -5.52 -9.29 24.94
N VAL A 464 -4.45 -8.61 25.37
CA VAL A 464 -3.61 -9.06 26.49
C VAL A 464 -4.41 -9.10 27.79
N ILE A 465 -5.15 -8.03 28.09
CA ILE A 465 -6.01 -7.95 29.28
C ILE A 465 -7.08 -9.05 29.25
N ALA A 466 -7.73 -9.25 28.11
CA ALA A 466 -8.82 -10.22 27.98
C ALA A 466 -8.34 -11.68 28.08
N LYS A 467 -7.14 -12.01 27.56
CA LYS A 467 -6.68 -13.40 27.42
C LYS A 467 -5.63 -13.81 28.44
N PHE A 468 -4.81 -12.88 28.94
CA PHE A 468 -3.62 -13.19 29.74
C PHE A 468 -3.60 -12.52 31.12
N SER A 469 -4.73 -11.99 31.61
CA SER A 469 -4.84 -11.39 32.95
C SER A 469 -4.47 -12.33 34.10
N GLY A 470 -4.58 -13.65 33.90
CA GLY A 470 -4.16 -14.67 34.86
C GLY A 470 -2.65 -14.92 34.94
N ILE A 471 -1.85 -14.36 34.04
CA ILE A 471 -0.38 -14.49 34.03
C ILE A 471 0.23 -13.24 34.64
N PRO A 472 0.94 -13.32 35.80
CA PRO A 472 1.46 -12.15 36.50
C PRO A 472 2.29 -11.22 35.61
N SER A 473 3.21 -11.76 34.82
CA SER A 473 4.08 -10.99 33.91
C SER A 473 3.35 -10.34 32.72
N CYS A 474 2.09 -10.71 32.48
CA CYS A 474 1.25 -10.13 31.42
C CYS A 474 0.10 -9.29 32.00
N LYS A 475 -0.02 -9.20 33.33
CA LYS A 475 -1.16 -8.59 33.99
C LYS A 475 -1.09 -7.07 33.84
N LEU A 476 -2.03 -6.53 33.09
CA LEU A 476 -2.27 -5.10 32.92
C LEU A 476 -3.57 -4.73 33.63
N GLU A 477 -3.55 -3.71 34.49
CA GLU A 477 -4.75 -3.28 35.23
C GLU A 477 -5.75 -2.56 34.32
N SER A 478 -5.24 -1.81 33.36
CA SER A 478 -6.03 -1.10 32.36
C SER A 478 -5.26 -1.04 31.04
N ASN A 479 -5.94 -0.66 29.95
CA ASN A 479 -5.27 -0.49 28.67
C ASN A 479 -4.28 0.68 28.76
N PRO A 480 -2.98 0.48 28.47
CA PRO A 480 -1.99 1.54 28.56
C PRO A 480 -2.24 2.74 27.63
N ILE A 481 -3.09 2.57 26.60
CA ILE A 481 -3.50 3.64 25.68
C ILE A 481 -4.99 3.92 25.91
N SER A 482 -5.30 5.04 26.56
CA SER A 482 -6.68 5.47 26.82
C SER A 482 -7.30 6.16 25.60
N ASP A 483 -8.62 6.41 25.64
CA ASP A 483 -9.28 7.22 24.62
C ASP A 483 -8.89 8.71 24.71
N PHE A 484 -8.58 9.23 25.90
CA PHE A 484 -8.09 10.60 26.09
C PHE A 484 -6.73 10.81 25.41
N ASP A 485 -5.85 9.80 25.45
CA ASP A 485 -4.54 9.88 24.79
C ASP A 485 -4.66 10.00 23.27
N LYS A 486 -5.74 9.48 22.67
CA LYS A 486 -6.01 9.56 21.22
C LYS A 486 -6.64 10.88 20.78
N ASP A 487 -7.40 11.52 21.66
CA ASP A 487 -8.17 12.73 21.32
C ASP A 487 -7.27 13.96 21.05
N SER A 488 -6.01 13.89 21.49
CA SER A 488 -4.94 14.86 21.17
C SER A 488 -4.60 14.93 19.67
N HIS A 489 -4.76 13.82 18.94
CA HIS A 489 -4.41 13.70 17.51
C HIS A 489 -5.64 13.30 16.69
N LYS A 490 -6.57 14.25 16.50
CA LYS A 490 -7.78 14.05 15.68
C LYS A 490 -7.41 13.61 14.27
N GLY A 491 -7.74 12.37 13.94
CA GLY A 491 -7.51 11.83 12.60
C GLY A 491 -8.16 12.69 11.52
N TYR A 492 -7.47 12.85 10.39
CA TYR A 492 -8.03 13.52 9.24
C TYR A 492 -9.24 12.73 8.75
N SER A 493 -10.28 13.45 8.33
CA SER A 493 -11.40 12.88 7.56
C SER A 493 -10.84 11.86 6.57
N TYR A 494 -11.48 10.68 6.44
CA TYR A 494 -11.16 9.77 5.35
C TYR A 494 -11.32 10.57 4.05
N LYS A 495 -10.22 11.09 3.50
CA LYS A 495 -10.19 11.49 2.10
C LYS A 495 -10.41 10.19 1.37
N HIS A 496 -11.62 10.00 0.88
CA HIS A 496 -11.94 8.92 -0.03
C HIS A 496 -10.83 8.90 -1.07
N THR A 497 -10.22 7.75 -1.30
CA THR A 497 -9.40 7.59 -2.50
C THR A 497 -10.32 7.95 -3.65
N VAL A 498 -10.06 9.06 -4.34
CA VAL A 498 -10.81 9.48 -5.52
C VAL A 498 -10.48 8.47 -6.60
N LYS A 499 -11.17 7.33 -6.56
CA LYS A 499 -11.05 6.28 -7.55
C LYS A 499 -11.81 6.80 -8.77
N GLU A 500 -11.06 7.17 -9.79
CA GLU A 500 -11.62 7.78 -10.99
C GLU A 500 -12.59 6.83 -11.69
N LYS A 501 -13.72 7.39 -12.10
CA LYS A 501 -14.64 6.76 -13.04
C LYS A 501 -14.18 7.11 -14.46
N ILE A 502 -14.28 6.15 -15.37
CA ILE A 502 -13.98 6.34 -16.80
C ILE A 502 -15.29 6.75 -17.49
N SER A 503 -15.23 7.64 -18.48
CA SER A 503 -16.41 8.00 -19.30
C SER A 503 -16.99 6.77 -19.99
N LEU A 504 -18.31 6.78 -20.23
CA LEU A 504 -19.04 5.61 -20.73
C LEU A 504 -18.50 5.15 -22.10
N ASP A 505 -18.34 6.07 -23.05
CA ASP A 505 -17.93 5.75 -24.42
C ASP A 505 -16.50 5.21 -24.48
N TYR A 506 -15.57 5.90 -23.79
CA TYR A 506 -14.19 5.46 -23.67
C TYR A 506 -14.12 4.07 -23.03
N TRP A 507 -14.89 3.83 -21.96
CA TRP A 507 -14.91 2.56 -21.28
C TRP A 507 -15.48 1.45 -22.16
N VAL A 508 -16.62 1.63 -22.83
CA VAL A 508 -17.17 0.58 -23.71
C VAL A 508 -16.21 0.25 -24.84
N LEU A 509 -15.69 1.26 -25.54
CA LEU A 509 -14.71 1.06 -26.60
C LEU A 509 -13.44 0.36 -26.11
N LEU A 510 -12.92 0.73 -24.92
CA LEU A 510 -11.75 0.09 -24.32
C LEU A 510 -11.99 -1.40 -24.06
N ARG A 511 -13.18 -1.79 -23.58
CA ARG A 511 -13.50 -3.19 -23.27
C ARG A 511 -13.62 -4.06 -24.51
N THR A 512 -14.21 -3.51 -25.58
CA THR A 512 -14.30 -4.18 -26.88
C THR A 512 -12.92 -4.27 -27.53
N TYR A 513 -12.12 -3.20 -27.48
CA TYR A 513 -10.73 -3.21 -27.92
C TYR A 513 -9.90 -4.27 -27.18
N LEU A 514 -9.98 -4.31 -25.85
CA LEU A 514 -9.34 -5.31 -25.00
C LEU A 514 -9.66 -6.73 -25.44
N CYS A 515 -10.93 -7.01 -25.76
CA CYS A 515 -11.36 -8.32 -26.24
C CYS A 515 -10.63 -8.70 -27.55
N GLU A 516 -10.63 -7.81 -28.55
CA GLU A 516 -10.02 -8.09 -29.86
C GLU A 516 -8.49 -8.22 -29.79
N VAL A 517 -7.80 -7.37 -29.03
CA VAL A 517 -6.34 -7.50 -28.89
C VAL A 517 -5.96 -8.73 -28.06
N THR A 518 -6.78 -9.10 -27.06
CA THR A 518 -6.57 -10.32 -26.27
C THR A 518 -6.73 -11.57 -27.14
N LYS A 519 -7.72 -11.61 -28.04
CA LYS A 519 -7.88 -12.69 -29.03
C LYS A 519 -6.62 -12.85 -29.87
N ALA A 520 -6.07 -11.77 -30.41
CA ALA A 520 -4.89 -11.82 -31.26
C ALA A 520 -3.62 -12.32 -30.53
N VAL A 521 -3.44 -11.94 -29.26
CA VAL A 521 -2.30 -12.42 -28.44
C VAL A 521 -2.48 -13.90 -28.05
N LEU A 522 -3.72 -14.33 -27.75
CA LEU A 522 -4.02 -15.74 -27.52
C LEU A 522 -3.84 -16.57 -28.79
N ASP A 523 -4.24 -16.07 -29.97
CA ASP A 523 -4.05 -16.76 -31.26
C ASP A 523 -2.56 -17.03 -31.49
N ASN A 524 -1.70 -16.07 -31.14
CA ASN A 524 -0.25 -16.25 -31.21
C ASN A 524 0.24 -17.32 -30.24
N ALA A 525 -0.21 -17.30 -28.98
CA ALA A 525 0.18 -18.32 -28.01
C ALA A 525 -0.29 -19.72 -28.45
N GLU A 526 -1.53 -19.86 -28.91
CA GLU A 526 -2.06 -21.11 -29.45
C GLU A 526 -1.30 -21.58 -30.69
N ASN A 527 -0.96 -20.66 -31.60
CA ASN A 527 -0.18 -20.99 -32.77
C ASN A 527 1.23 -21.47 -32.42
N VAL A 528 1.89 -20.85 -31.43
CA VAL A 528 3.20 -21.30 -30.93
C VAL A 528 3.08 -22.69 -30.30
N ILE A 529 2.07 -22.92 -29.46
CA ILE A 529 1.96 -24.14 -28.63
C ILE A 529 1.38 -25.32 -29.40
N PHE A 530 0.31 -25.11 -30.14
CA PHE A 530 -0.43 -26.19 -30.82
C PHE A 530 0.00 -26.36 -32.28
N ASN A 531 0.46 -25.30 -32.93
CA ASN A 531 0.79 -25.32 -34.37
C ASN A 531 2.31 -25.15 -34.65
N LYS A 532 3.15 -25.11 -33.61
CA LYS A 532 4.62 -24.93 -33.72
C LYS A 532 5.04 -23.69 -34.51
N GLY A 533 4.21 -22.64 -34.49
CA GLY A 533 4.51 -21.37 -35.16
C GLY A 533 5.56 -20.54 -34.43
N LYS A 534 6.05 -19.49 -35.08
CA LYS A 534 6.97 -18.51 -34.47
C LYS A 534 6.21 -17.51 -33.60
N ASN A 535 6.78 -17.18 -32.44
CA ASN A 535 6.26 -16.13 -31.57
C ASN A 535 6.35 -14.76 -32.24
N LYS A 536 5.34 -13.91 -32.04
CA LYS A 536 5.24 -12.55 -32.59
C LYS A 536 4.92 -11.55 -31.48
N ASN A 537 5.44 -10.33 -31.59
CA ASN A 537 5.13 -9.22 -30.67
C ASN A 537 4.31 -8.09 -31.33
N ASN A 538 4.02 -8.20 -32.62
CA ASN A 538 3.17 -7.30 -33.36
C ASN A 538 2.08 -8.11 -34.04
N PHE A 539 0.83 -7.74 -33.81
CA PHE A 539 -0.32 -8.50 -34.26
C PHE A 539 -1.13 -7.71 -35.26
N LYS A 540 -1.53 -8.36 -36.37
CA LYS A 540 -2.59 -7.83 -37.24
C LYS A 540 -3.92 -8.23 -36.62
N VAL A 541 -4.76 -7.24 -36.34
CA VAL A 541 -6.07 -7.48 -35.73
C VAL A 541 -7.13 -7.42 -36.82
N ASN A 542 -7.14 -6.36 -37.63
CA ASN A 542 -8.08 -6.13 -38.74
C ASN A 542 -9.55 -6.34 -38.33
N LYS A 543 -9.97 -5.68 -37.25
CA LYS A 543 -11.33 -5.77 -36.71
C LYS A 543 -11.93 -4.39 -36.50
N THR A 544 -13.23 -4.27 -36.75
CA THR A 544 -14.00 -3.08 -36.41
C THR A 544 -14.72 -3.34 -35.09
N ILE A 545 -14.52 -2.47 -34.11
CA ILE A 545 -15.33 -2.42 -32.90
C ILE A 545 -16.40 -1.34 -33.06
N GLU A 546 -17.59 -1.60 -32.54
CA GLU A 546 -18.75 -0.73 -32.72
C GLU A 546 -19.29 -0.29 -31.36
N TRP A 547 -19.61 1.00 -31.25
CA TRP A 547 -20.30 1.58 -30.10
C TRP A 547 -21.19 2.73 -30.58
N LEU A 548 -22.50 2.57 -30.42
CA LEU A 548 -23.51 3.48 -31.00
C LEU A 548 -23.26 3.67 -32.51
N GLU A 549 -23.15 4.90 -32.99
CA GLU A 549 -22.82 5.25 -34.38
C GLU A 549 -21.33 5.08 -34.72
N HIS A 550 -20.45 4.92 -33.73
CA HIS A 550 -19.01 4.89 -33.95
C HIS A 550 -18.51 3.49 -34.34
N LYS A 551 -17.77 3.44 -35.46
CA LYS A 551 -17.11 2.23 -35.98
C LYS A 551 -15.60 2.42 -36.03
N VAL A 552 -14.92 1.95 -34.99
CA VAL A 552 -13.47 2.12 -34.83
C VAL A 552 -12.75 0.91 -35.40
N TYR A 553 -11.87 1.13 -36.38
CA TYR A 553 -11.08 0.08 -37.02
C TYR A 553 -9.73 -0.12 -36.31
N ILE A 554 -9.46 -1.35 -35.90
CA ILE A 554 -8.21 -1.79 -35.29
C ILE A 554 -7.39 -2.53 -36.35
N GLU A 555 -6.38 -1.86 -36.90
CA GLU A 555 -5.47 -2.47 -37.88
C GLU A 555 -4.53 -3.49 -37.23
N GLY A 556 -3.87 -3.09 -36.14
CA GLY A 556 -2.91 -3.93 -35.45
C GLY A 556 -2.67 -3.49 -34.01
N PHE A 557 -1.90 -4.31 -33.29
CA PHE A 557 -1.54 -4.10 -31.89
C PHE A 557 -0.05 -4.38 -31.67
N ASN A 558 0.68 -3.39 -31.18
CA ASN A 558 2.10 -3.55 -30.82
C ASN A 558 2.21 -3.95 -29.34
N ALA A 559 2.63 -5.18 -29.10
CA ALA A 559 2.81 -5.75 -27.78
C ALA A 559 4.29 -5.99 -27.44
N SER A 560 5.22 -5.30 -28.08
CA SER A 560 6.67 -5.41 -27.80
C SER A 560 7.06 -5.08 -26.36
N TRP A 561 6.19 -4.39 -25.64
CA TRP A 561 6.32 -4.08 -24.21
C TRP A 561 5.90 -5.24 -23.29
N LEU A 562 5.22 -6.28 -23.81
CA LEU A 562 4.95 -7.51 -23.08
C LEU A 562 6.18 -8.42 -23.12
N LYS A 563 6.46 -9.07 -21.98
CA LYS A 563 7.55 -10.07 -21.90
C LYS A 563 7.12 -11.38 -22.55
N ASP A 564 8.10 -12.19 -22.95
CA ASP A 564 7.87 -13.59 -23.30
C ASP A 564 7.58 -14.45 -22.04
N PHE A 565 6.83 -15.52 -22.22
CA PHE A 565 6.54 -16.54 -21.22
C PHE A 565 7.04 -17.89 -21.68
N ASN A 566 7.87 -18.53 -20.87
CA ASN A 566 8.36 -19.89 -21.09
C ASN A 566 7.32 -20.89 -20.58
N ILE A 567 7.08 -21.97 -21.32
CA ILE A 567 6.16 -23.04 -20.90
C ILE A 567 6.82 -24.20 -20.16
N GLU A 568 8.15 -24.27 -20.20
CA GLU A 568 8.98 -25.33 -19.60
C GLU A 568 10.34 -24.76 -19.15
N ASP A 569 11.08 -25.50 -18.32
CA ASP A 569 12.33 -25.05 -17.69
C ASP A 569 13.60 -25.67 -18.34
N TRP A 570 13.56 -25.97 -19.64
CA TRP A 570 14.69 -26.54 -20.40
C TRP A 570 15.65 -25.48 -20.97
N LYS A 571 16.77 -25.94 -21.57
CA LYS A 571 17.81 -25.07 -22.14
C LYS A 571 17.29 -24.15 -23.26
N ASP A 572 16.30 -24.61 -24.03
CA ASP A 572 15.67 -23.88 -25.14
C ASP A 572 14.13 -23.98 -25.06
N PRO A 573 13.49 -23.29 -24.11
CA PRO A 573 12.08 -23.48 -23.85
C PRO A 573 11.21 -22.82 -24.93
N VAL A 574 10.10 -23.47 -25.28
CA VAL A 574 9.09 -22.83 -26.12
C VAL A 574 8.52 -21.61 -25.37
N LYS A 575 8.47 -20.48 -26.07
CA LYS A 575 8.06 -19.19 -25.50
C LYS A 575 7.05 -18.46 -26.37
N PHE A 576 6.11 -17.79 -25.73
CA PHE A 576 5.13 -16.92 -26.39
C PHE A 576 4.96 -15.58 -25.65
N THR A 577 4.48 -14.56 -26.34
CA THR A 577 4.18 -13.24 -25.75
C THR A 577 3.10 -13.33 -24.68
N GLN A 578 3.36 -12.82 -23.48
CA GLN A 578 2.48 -12.97 -22.31
C GLN A 578 1.05 -12.44 -22.54
N TYR A 579 0.04 -13.33 -22.53
CA TYR A 579 -1.38 -12.95 -22.60
C TYR A 579 -2.04 -12.68 -21.23
N HIS A 580 -1.48 -13.23 -20.14
CA HIS A 580 -2.14 -13.33 -18.82
C HIS A 580 -2.75 -12.01 -18.31
N GLY A 581 -2.00 -10.91 -18.40
CA GLY A 581 -2.47 -9.59 -17.96
C GLY A 581 -3.60 -9.02 -18.83
N LEU A 582 -3.61 -9.32 -20.13
CA LEU A 582 -4.67 -8.87 -21.05
C LEU A 582 -5.96 -9.63 -20.81
N VAL A 583 -5.88 -10.96 -20.60
CA VAL A 583 -7.04 -11.77 -20.22
C VAL A 583 -7.60 -11.30 -18.88
N ASN A 584 -6.75 -11.09 -17.86
CA ASN A 584 -7.20 -10.60 -16.56
C ASN A 584 -7.90 -9.23 -16.68
N MET A 585 -7.31 -8.23 -17.37
CA MET A 585 -7.97 -6.94 -17.54
C MET A 585 -9.27 -7.03 -18.34
N THR A 586 -9.32 -7.89 -19.36
CA THR A 586 -10.55 -8.11 -20.14
C THR A 586 -11.66 -8.64 -19.24
N VAL A 587 -11.38 -9.66 -18.42
CA VAL A 587 -12.37 -10.19 -17.46
C VAL A 587 -12.78 -9.10 -16.45
N MET A 588 -11.85 -8.33 -15.90
CA MET A 588 -12.17 -7.21 -14.99
C MET A 588 -13.12 -6.20 -15.63
N ALA A 589 -12.83 -5.81 -16.87
CA ALA A 589 -13.60 -4.87 -17.65
C ALA A 589 -15.06 -5.31 -17.85
N TRP A 590 -15.25 -6.59 -18.15
CA TRP A 590 -16.57 -7.14 -18.50
C TRP A 590 -17.39 -7.65 -17.31
N SER A 591 -16.76 -7.94 -16.16
CA SER A 591 -17.44 -8.53 -14.99
C SER A 591 -17.50 -7.61 -13.76
N GLY A 592 -16.67 -6.57 -13.71
CA GLY A 592 -16.47 -5.78 -12.50
C GLY A 592 -15.80 -6.54 -11.36
N LEU A 593 -15.30 -7.77 -11.55
CA LEU A 593 -14.57 -8.52 -10.52
C LEU A 593 -13.26 -7.83 -10.10
N ARG A 594 -12.76 -8.10 -8.88
CA ARG A 594 -11.46 -7.58 -8.44
C ARG A 594 -10.35 -8.33 -9.15
N ASP A 595 -9.19 -7.69 -9.34
CA ASP A 595 -7.96 -8.35 -9.82
C ASP A 595 -7.69 -9.63 -9.00
N SER A 596 -7.83 -9.56 -7.67
CA SER A 596 -7.65 -10.73 -6.79
C SER A 596 -8.67 -11.85 -7.01
N ASN A 597 -9.91 -11.57 -7.44
CA ASN A 597 -10.86 -12.64 -7.73
C ASN A 597 -10.41 -13.42 -8.98
N ILE A 598 -9.97 -12.69 -10.01
CA ILE A 598 -9.60 -13.25 -11.31
C ILE A 598 -8.23 -13.95 -11.26
N LEU A 599 -7.27 -13.35 -10.56
CA LEU A 599 -5.94 -13.91 -10.33
C LEU A 599 -5.99 -15.30 -9.68
N TRP A 600 -7.01 -15.56 -8.86
CA TRP A 600 -7.22 -16.79 -8.10
C TRP A 600 -8.36 -17.66 -8.64
N LEU A 601 -8.74 -17.48 -9.92
CA LEU A 601 -9.55 -18.48 -10.62
C LEU A 601 -8.76 -19.78 -10.76
N ASP A 602 -9.43 -20.91 -10.49
CA ASP A 602 -8.83 -22.23 -10.59
C ASP A 602 -9.14 -22.82 -11.96
N VAL A 603 -8.09 -23.23 -12.68
CA VAL A 603 -8.20 -23.80 -14.03
C VAL A 603 -9.10 -25.04 -14.06
N ARG A 604 -9.26 -25.74 -12.92
CA ARG A 604 -10.03 -26.98 -12.82
C ARG A 604 -11.54 -26.76 -12.69
N ASN A 605 -11.99 -25.59 -12.23
CA ASN A 605 -13.40 -25.41 -11.84
C ASN A 605 -14.03 -24.06 -12.24
N TYR A 606 -13.29 -23.12 -12.84
CA TYR A 606 -13.82 -21.79 -13.18
C TYR A 606 -15.11 -21.86 -14.03
N SER A 607 -15.26 -22.89 -14.86
CA SER A 607 -16.42 -23.11 -15.75
C SER A 607 -17.43 -24.13 -15.20
N GLN A 608 -17.31 -24.61 -13.96
CA GLN A 608 -18.16 -25.70 -13.45
C GLN A 608 -19.67 -25.37 -13.36
N CYS A 609 -20.02 -24.07 -13.35
CA CYS A 609 -21.40 -23.59 -13.36
C CYS A 609 -21.83 -23.10 -14.76
N CYS A 610 -20.93 -23.15 -15.75
CA CYS A 610 -21.22 -22.72 -17.11
C CYS A 610 -22.06 -23.78 -17.83
N LYS A 611 -23.01 -23.33 -18.65
CA LYS A 611 -23.77 -24.22 -19.54
C LYS A 611 -22.81 -24.84 -20.56
N ASN A 612 -23.10 -26.08 -20.98
CA ASN A 612 -22.29 -26.81 -21.96
C ASN A 612 -22.29 -26.15 -23.36
N GLU A 613 -23.34 -25.42 -23.72
CA GLU A 613 -23.48 -24.72 -25.00
C GLU A 613 -23.88 -23.25 -24.76
N TYR A 614 -23.13 -22.33 -25.38
CA TYR A 614 -23.40 -20.89 -25.36
C TYR A 614 -22.69 -20.16 -26.52
N THR A 615 -23.26 -19.05 -26.96
CA THR A 615 -22.85 -18.23 -28.11
C THR A 615 -21.96 -17.04 -27.72
N ASP A 616 -21.39 -16.33 -28.72
CA ASP A 616 -21.10 -14.87 -28.69
C ASP A 616 -21.66 -14.06 -27.51
N ASP A 617 -22.98 -14.01 -27.55
CA ASP A 617 -23.83 -12.97 -26.98
C ASP A 617 -24.55 -13.46 -25.71
N ASP A 618 -24.40 -14.75 -25.36
CA ASP A 618 -24.93 -15.32 -24.13
C ASP A 618 -24.16 -14.81 -22.90
N PHE A 619 -24.83 -14.80 -21.76
CA PHE A 619 -24.20 -14.60 -20.45
C PHE A 619 -24.12 -15.92 -19.71
N VAL A 620 -22.93 -16.23 -19.19
CA VAL A 620 -22.61 -17.50 -18.56
C VAL A 620 -22.02 -17.30 -17.17
N ASP A 621 -22.20 -18.30 -16.30
CA ASP A 621 -21.74 -18.25 -14.92
C ASP A 621 -20.26 -18.64 -14.81
N LEU A 622 -19.45 -17.70 -14.33
CA LEU A 622 -18.07 -17.89 -13.90
C LEU A 622 -18.04 -18.23 -12.41
N TYR A 623 -17.40 -19.35 -12.06
CA TYR A 623 -17.20 -19.76 -10.68
C TYR A 623 -15.97 -19.07 -10.07
N VAL A 624 -16.19 -18.29 -9.01
CA VAL A 624 -15.16 -17.51 -8.32
C VAL A 624 -14.81 -18.17 -6.98
N ASN A 625 -13.62 -18.78 -6.93
CA ASN A 625 -13.13 -19.56 -5.78
C ASN A 625 -12.92 -18.77 -4.50
N THR A 626 -12.61 -17.47 -4.61
CA THR A 626 -12.13 -16.67 -3.48
C THR A 626 -12.79 -15.31 -3.43
N ASP A 627 -13.00 -14.81 -2.21
CA ASP A 627 -13.37 -13.42 -1.96
C ASP A 627 -12.75 -12.89 -0.66
N LYS A 628 -12.68 -11.57 -0.54
CA LYS A 628 -12.22 -10.91 0.69
C LYS A 628 -13.28 -10.97 1.81
N ALA A 629 -14.56 -10.79 1.48
CA ALA A 629 -15.64 -10.66 2.44
C ALA A 629 -16.42 -11.97 2.67
N LYS A 630 -16.62 -12.77 1.63
CA LYS A 630 -17.35 -14.04 1.72
C LYS A 630 -16.49 -15.15 2.33
N THR A 631 -17.14 -16.12 2.96
CA THR A 631 -16.53 -17.35 3.50
C THR A 631 -16.63 -18.52 2.53
N GLU A 632 -17.43 -18.37 1.47
CA GLU A 632 -17.70 -19.42 0.48
C GLU A 632 -17.52 -18.87 -0.94
N PRO A 633 -17.23 -19.73 -1.92
CA PRO A 633 -17.20 -19.36 -3.34
C PRO A 633 -18.55 -18.85 -3.84
N TYR A 634 -18.55 -18.14 -4.98
CA TYR A 634 -19.79 -17.61 -5.58
C TYR A 634 -19.70 -17.58 -7.10
N THR A 635 -20.83 -17.40 -7.77
CA THR A 635 -20.91 -17.26 -9.24
C THR A 635 -21.01 -15.79 -9.65
N SER A 636 -20.47 -15.48 -10.83
CA SER A 636 -20.48 -14.15 -11.45
C SER A 636 -20.83 -14.30 -12.93
N GLN A 637 -21.76 -13.52 -13.46
CA GLN A 637 -22.12 -13.58 -14.88
C GLN A 637 -21.15 -12.78 -15.75
N ILE A 638 -20.63 -13.44 -16.79
CA ILE A 638 -19.76 -12.84 -17.80
C ILE A 638 -20.27 -13.15 -19.22
N PRO A 639 -19.96 -12.33 -20.23
CA PRO A 639 -20.30 -12.65 -21.61
C PRO A 639 -19.59 -13.91 -22.10
N GLY A 640 -20.26 -14.67 -22.97
CA GLY A 640 -19.77 -15.92 -23.54
C GLY A 640 -18.43 -15.73 -24.27
N HIS A 641 -18.25 -14.62 -24.99
CA HIS A 641 -16.98 -14.34 -25.65
C HIS A 641 -15.82 -14.15 -24.66
N VAL A 642 -16.09 -13.64 -23.45
CA VAL A 642 -15.08 -13.51 -22.39
C VAL A 642 -14.78 -14.88 -21.76
N MET A 643 -15.80 -15.71 -21.55
CA MET A 643 -15.61 -17.10 -21.10
C MET A 643 -14.75 -17.87 -22.10
N ARG A 644 -14.97 -17.72 -23.41
CA ARG A 644 -14.11 -18.33 -24.44
C ARG A 644 -12.65 -17.90 -24.34
N LEU A 645 -12.35 -16.65 -23.97
CA LEU A 645 -10.96 -16.24 -23.73
C LEU A 645 -10.36 -16.97 -22.52
N LEU A 646 -11.15 -17.19 -21.46
CA LEU A 646 -10.74 -18.00 -20.31
C LEU A 646 -10.53 -19.46 -20.70
N ASP A 647 -11.38 -20.05 -21.54
CA ASP A 647 -11.22 -21.44 -22.02
C ASP A 647 -9.95 -21.62 -22.84
N ARG A 648 -9.66 -20.67 -23.72
CA ARG A 648 -8.41 -20.63 -24.49
C ARG A 648 -7.20 -20.51 -23.58
N ALA A 649 -7.25 -19.60 -22.60
CA ALA A 649 -6.21 -19.43 -21.60
C ALA A 649 -6.04 -20.67 -20.72
N ALA A 650 -7.12 -21.36 -20.35
CA ALA A 650 -7.11 -22.61 -19.60
C ALA A 650 -6.44 -23.75 -20.38
N ARG A 651 -6.78 -23.91 -21.67
CA ARG A 651 -6.11 -24.89 -22.55
C ARG A 651 -4.61 -24.66 -22.64
N LEU A 652 -4.18 -23.40 -22.77
CA LEU A 652 -2.75 -23.03 -22.75
C LEU A 652 -2.11 -23.29 -21.39
N ARG A 653 -2.80 -22.94 -20.29
CA ARG A 653 -2.34 -23.16 -18.92
C ARG A 653 -2.07 -24.63 -18.61
N MET A 654 -2.88 -25.53 -19.17
CA MET A 654 -2.72 -26.99 -19.04
C MET A 654 -1.53 -27.56 -19.83
N LYS A 655 -0.91 -26.76 -20.72
CA LYS A 655 0.32 -27.13 -21.43
C LYS A 655 1.59 -26.64 -20.73
N VAL A 656 1.47 -25.82 -19.68
CA VAL A 656 2.62 -25.34 -18.91
C VAL A 656 3.15 -26.49 -18.05
N ASN A 657 4.43 -26.83 -18.24
CA ASN A 657 5.14 -27.81 -17.45
C ASN A 657 6.38 -27.16 -16.81
N ARG A 658 6.17 -26.41 -15.73
CA ARG A 658 7.22 -25.64 -15.05
C ARG A 658 7.20 -25.87 -13.56
N VAL A 659 8.39 -25.83 -12.97
CA VAL A 659 8.56 -25.89 -11.53
C VAL A 659 7.82 -24.71 -10.89
N GLY A 660 6.92 -25.02 -9.95
CA GLY A 660 6.04 -24.04 -9.29
C GLY A 660 4.74 -23.69 -10.03
N PHE A 661 4.47 -24.32 -11.18
CA PHE A 661 3.21 -24.17 -11.93
C PHE A 661 2.40 -25.47 -11.99
N ASN A 662 3.03 -26.62 -11.76
CA ASN A 662 2.33 -27.91 -11.88
C ASN A 662 1.47 -28.23 -10.65
N GLU A 663 1.85 -27.72 -9.48
CA GLU A 663 1.18 -28.00 -8.22
C GLU A 663 0.16 -26.91 -7.84
N PRO A 664 -0.99 -27.27 -7.23
CA PRO A 664 -1.87 -26.30 -6.60
C PRO A 664 -1.16 -25.53 -5.48
N ILE A 665 -1.38 -24.23 -5.41
CA ILE A 665 -0.77 -23.34 -4.41
C ILE A 665 -1.80 -22.80 -3.42
N HIS A 666 -1.36 -22.54 -2.19
CA HIS A 666 -2.20 -21.91 -1.19
C HIS A 666 -2.53 -20.46 -1.57
N TYR A 667 -3.76 -20.03 -1.29
CA TYR A 667 -4.18 -18.64 -1.51
C TYR A 667 -3.25 -17.66 -0.78
N ASN A 668 -2.64 -16.73 -1.54
CA ASN A 668 -1.61 -15.80 -1.08
C ASN A 668 -0.39 -16.45 -0.42
N GLY A 669 -0.10 -17.73 -0.72
CA GLY A 669 1.00 -18.50 -0.13
C GLY A 669 0.77 -18.90 1.32
N GLU A 670 -0.45 -18.79 1.84
CA GLU A 670 -0.76 -19.03 3.25
C GLU A 670 -1.40 -20.41 3.46
N SER A 671 -0.67 -21.32 4.10
CA SER A 671 -1.17 -22.66 4.43
C SER A 671 -2.42 -22.62 5.33
N SER A 672 -2.56 -21.59 6.17
CA SER A 672 -3.73 -21.38 7.03
C SER A 672 -4.92 -20.73 6.32
N SER A 673 -4.90 -20.63 4.99
CA SER A 673 -5.99 -20.03 4.22
C SER A 673 -7.31 -20.80 4.41
N LYS A 674 -8.42 -20.06 4.56
CA LYS A 674 -9.77 -20.65 4.55
C LYS A 674 -10.19 -21.23 3.19
N TRP A 675 -9.48 -20.85 2.13
CA TRP A 675 -9.70 -21.34 0.78
C TRP A 675 -8.81 -22.56 0.51
N PRO A 676 -9.31 -23.57 -0.23
CA PRO A 676 -8.50 -24.72 -0.64
C PRO A 676 -7.31 -24.29 -1.52
N THR A 677 -6.36 -25.20 -1.74
CA THR A 677 -5.25 -24.96 -2.68
C THR A 677 -5.79 -24.80 -4.10
N ILE A 678 -5.33 -23.77 -4.79
CA ILE A 678 -5.82 -23.34 -6.10
C ILE A 678 -4.75 -23.59 -7.14
N LEU A 679 -5.13 -24.10 -8.32
CA LEU A 679 -4.27 -24.16 -9.50
C LEU A 679 -4.60 -22.95 -10.39
N PRO A 680 -3.86 -21.83 -10.32
CA PRO A 680 -4.36 -20.57 -10.88
C PRO A 680 -4.36 -20.58 -12.41
N LEU A 681 -5.50 -20.19 -13.00
CA LEU A 681 -5.74 -20.19 -14.45
C LEU A 681 -4.80 -19.25 -15.18
N LEU A 682 -4.61 -18.04 -14.65
CA LEU A 682 -3.77 -17.00 -15.26
C LEU A 682 -2.38 -16.89 -14.58
N GLN A 683 -1.87 -17.98 -14.01
CA GLN A 683 -0.59 -17.95 -13.29
C GLN A 683 0.56 -17.50 -14.19
N ARG A 684 1.23 -16.40 -13.81
CA ARG A 684 2.43 -15.88 -14.50
C ARG A 684 3.72 -16.16 -13.73
N THR A 685 3.65 -16.26 -12.41
CA THR A 685 4.79 -16.47 -11.51
C THR A 685 4.48 -17.63 -10.56
N PRO A 686 5.50 -18.31 -10.00
CA PRO A 686 5.26 -19.40 -9.03
C PRO A 686 4.37 -19.00 -7.85
N LEU A 687 4.46 -17.74 -7.40
CA LEU A 687 3.66 -17.19 -6.29
C LEU A 687 2.33 -16.56 -6.72
N ASN A 688 1.99 -16.61 -8.01
CA ASN A 688 0.78 -16.01 -8.58
C ASN A 688 0.57 -14.54 -8.19
N THR A 689 1.60 -13.72 -8.38
CA THR A 689 1.57 -12.27 -8.08
C THR A 689 0.81 -11.49 -9.17
N SER A 690 0.16 -10.37 -8.81
CA SER A 690 -0.58 -9.52 -9.76
C SER A 690 0.22 -9.19 -11.02
N HIS A 691 -0.47 -9.19 -12.16
CA HIS A 691 0.12 -8.92 -13.48
C HIS A 691 0.57 -7.46 -13.64
N TYR A 692 0.06 -6.57 -12.78
CA TYR A 692 0.24 -5.12 -12.90
C TYR A 692 1.34 -4.54 -11.98
N HIS A 693 1.96 -5.36 -11.11
CA HIS A 693 3.07 -4.91 -10.26
C HIS A 693 4.36 -4.71 -11.06
N ASN A 694 5.02 -3.57 -10.86
CA ASN A 694 6.32 -3.25 -11.44
C ASN A 694 7.40 -4.20 -10.88
N SER A 695 8.00 -5.02 -11.74
CA SER A 695 9.31 -5.62 -11.43
C SER A 695 10.33 -4.49 -11.25
N GLN A 696 11.18 -4.57 -10.22
CA GLN A 696 12.17 -3.56 -9.79
C GLN A 696 13.07 -2.94 -10.89
N ARG A 697 13.06 -3.46 -12.13
CA ARG A 697 13.84 -2.98 -13.27
C ARG A 697 13.16 -1.94 -14.18
N CYS A 698 11.84 -1.69 -14.08
CA CYS A 698 11.17 -0.69 -14.92
C CYS A 698 10.47 0.35 -14.04
N ARG A 699 11.15 1.48 -13.80
CA ARG A 699 10.63 2.62 -13.03
C ARG A 699 9.74 3.56 -13.84
N GLU A 700 9.59 3.31 -15.14
CA GLU A 700 8.67 4.02 -16.04
C GLU A 700 7.38 3.19 -16.18
N SER A 701 6.34 3.58 -15.42
CA SER A 701 4.91 3.29 -15.61
C SER A 701 4.49 2.09 -16.49
N SER A 702 4.18 0.99 -15.78
CA SER A 702 3.01 0.09 -15.86
C SER A 702 2.47 -0.41 -17.22
N PHE A 703 2.12 -1.70 -17.21
CA PHE A 703 1.29 -2.41 -18.20
C PHE A 703 0.11 -1.57 -18.75
N LEU A 704 -0.55 -0.81 -17.86
CA LEU A 704 -1.71 0.01 -18.20
C LEU A 704 -1.37 1.19 -19.12
N LEU A 705 -0.23 1.87 -18.91
CA LEU A 705 0.15 3.00 -19.77
C LEU A 705 0.34 2.55 -21.22
N HIS A 706 1.07 1.46 -21.42
CA HIS A 706 1.38 0.96 -22.77
C HIS A 706 0.15 0.46 -23.50
N LEU A 707 -0.78 -0.20 -22.79
CA LEU A 707 -2.06 -0.56 -23.37
C LEU A 707 -2.86 0.67 -23.82
N LEU A 708 -2.99 1.67 -22.95
CA LEU A 708 -3.80 2.86 -23.27
C LEU A 708 -3.17 3.73 -24.35
N LEU A 709 -1.84 3.74 -24.46
CA LEU A 709 -1.16 4.37 -25.60
C LEU A 709 -1.56 3.73 -26.93
N GLU A 710 -1.61 2.39 -27.00
CA GLU A 710 -2.04 1.69 -28.22
C GLU A 710 -3.55 1.85 -28.49
N PHE A 711 -4.37 1.89 -27.43
CA PHE A 711 -5.81 2.14 -27.54
C PHE A 711 -6.13 3.56 -28.03
N GLU A 712 -5.59 4.59 -27.37
CA GLU A 712 -5.86 5.98 -27.76
C GLU A 712 -5.27 6.33 -29.11
N LYS A 713 -4.15 5.69 -29.51
CA LYS A 713 -3.65 5.78 -30.89
C LYS A 713 -4.67 5.31 -31.92
N CYS A 714 -5.43 4.26 -31.62
CA CYS A 714 -6.51 3.75 -32.48
C CYS A 714 -7.68 4.76 -32.53
N LEU A 715 -8.09 5.33 -31.40
CA LEU A 715 -9.14 6.36 -31.36
C LEU A 715 -8.74 7.62 -32.13
N LEU A 716 -7.50 8.10 -31.95
CA LEU A 716 -7.00 9.28 -32.67
C LEU A 716 -6.91 9.05 -34.19
N ALA A 717 -6.52 7.85 -34.61
CA ALA A 717 -6.53 7.49 -36.03
C ALA A 717 -7.95 7.49 -36.62
N HIS A 718 -8.93 6.97 -35.85
CA HIS A 718 -10.35 7.03 -36.21
C HIS A 718 -10.85 8.48 -36.31
N ASN A 719 -10.62 9.31 -35.29
CA ASN A 719 -11.06 10.71 -35.28
C ASN A 719 -10.44 11.50 -36.43
N LYS A 720 -9.15 11.29 -36.72
CA LYS A 720 -8.51 11.90 -37.89
C LYS A 720 -9.21 11.53 -39.20
N LYS A 721 -9.62 10.26 -39.34
CA LYS A 721 -10.38 9.80 -40.51
C LYS A 721 -11.78 10.43 -40.58
N MET A 722 -12.52 10.48 -39.46
CA MET A 722 -13.85 11.10 -39.43
C MET A 722 -13.80 12.58 -39.81
N ILE A 723 -12.82 13.32 -39.30
CA ILE A 723 -12.60 14.74 -39.65
C ILE A 723 -12.34 14.89 -41.15
N LEU A 724 -11.51 14.04 -41.76
CA LEU A 724 -11.25 14.08 -43.21
C LEU A 724 -12.50 13.75 -44.05
N GLU A 725 -13.44 12.98 -43.49
CA GLU A 725 -14.69 12.57 -44.14
C GLU A 725 -15.88 13.49 -43.79
N ASN A 726 -15.67 14.61 -43.08
CA ASN A 726 -16.72 15.49 -42.55
C ASN A 726 -17.78 14.75 -41.70
N ARG A 727 -17.33 13.78 -40.90
CA ARG A 727 -18.16 13.05 -39.94
C ARG A 727 -17.78 13.42 -38.51
N GLU A 728 -18.71 13.22 -37.58
CA GLU A 728 -18.52 13.52 -36.17
C GLU A 728 -17.44 12.60 -35.55
N PRO A 729 -16.36 13.15 -34.96
CA PRO A 729 -15.36 12.36 -34.25
C PRO A 729 -15.90 11.89 -32.90
N ILE A 730 -15.25 10.88 -32.32
CA ILE A 730 -15.55 10.44 -30.95
C ILE A 730 -15.03 11.48 -29.97
N ASP A 731 -15.92 12.06 -29.17
CA ASP A 731 -15.54 12.92 -28.06
C ASP A 731 -15.05 12.06 -26.88
N PHE A 732 -13.79 12.21 -26.50
CA PHE A 732 -13.26 11.52 -25.32
C PHE A 732 -12.17 12.33 -24.62
N GLU A 733 -12.19 12.30 -23.29
CA GLU A 733 -11.09 12.78 -22.47
C GLU A 733 -9.99 11.71 -22.39
N SER A 734 -8.76 12.09 -22.76
CA SER A 734 -7.62 11.18 -22.67
C SER A 734 -7.41 10.75 -21.22
N SER A 735 -7.26 9.44 -21.02
CA SER A 735 -6.84 8.88 -19.74
C SER A 735 -5.35 9.07 -19.50
N LEU A 736 -4.62 9.60 -20.48
CA LEU A 736 -3.19 9.85 -20.43
C LEU A 736 -2.92 11.32 -20.17
N TYR A 737 -2.00 11.59 -19.25
CA TYR A 737 -1.60 12.96 -18.96
C TYR A 737 -0.12 13.05 -18.61
N TRP A 738 0.43 14.25 -18.72
CA TRP A 738 1.81 14.55 -18.36
C TRP A 738 1.89 14.99 -16.89
N LEU A 739 2.86 14.45 -16.17
CA LEU A 739 3.19 14.88 -14.81
C LEU A 739 4.71 14.95 -14.65
N PRO A 740 5.22 15.74 -13.70
CA PRO A 740 6.64 15.74 -13.40
C PRO A 740 7.15 14.34 -13.06
N LEU A 741 8.34 13.99 -13.56
CA LEU A 741 8.90 12.64 -13.49
C LEU A 741 8.93 12.09 -12.06
N TYR A 742 9.24 12.93 -11.09
CA TYR A 742 9.33 12.57 -9.67
C TYR A 742 8.06 12.84 -8.87
N ALA A 743 7.02 13.40 -9.48
CA ALA A 743 5.75 13.63 -8.81
C ALA A 743 5.06 12.30 -8.47
N ASN A 744 4.53 12.23 -7.24
CA ASN A 744 3.58 11.20 -6.84
C ASN A 744 2.25 11.48 -7.54
N GLN A 745 1.76 10.51 -8.30
CA GLN A 745 0.56 10.65 -9.11
C GLN A 745 -0.69 11.05 -8.28
N ALA A 746 -0.87 10.43 -7.11
CA ALA A 746 -2.03 10.69 -6.26
C ALA A 746 -1.96 12.07 -5.61
N THR A 747 -0.77 12.51 -5.17
CA THR A 747 -0.60 13.86 -4.62
C THR A 747 -0.76 14.91 -5.70
N PHE A 748 -0.13 14.72 -6.85
CA PHE A 748 -0.12 15.72 -7.91
C PHE A 748 -1.53 16.06 -8.41
N ARG A 749 -2.43 15.07 -8.46
CA ARG A 749 -3.82 15.27 -8.88
C ARG A 749 -4.73 15.87 -7.79
N ASN A 750 -4.39 15.70 -6.51
CA ASN A 750 -5.27 16.08 -5.39
C ASN A 750 -4.96 17.44 -4.76
N THR A 751 -3.93 18.15 -5.23
CA THR A 751 -3.44 19.35 -4.55
C THR A 751 -3.74 20.62 -5.34
N LYS A 752 -4.21 21.68 -4.66
CA LYS A 752 -4.48 23.00 -5.27
C LYS A 752 -3.17 23.65 -5.73
N ASN A 753 -3.24 24.50 -6.76
CA ASN A 753 -2.11 25.21 -7.40
C ASN A 753 -1.04 25.77 -6.43
N PHE A 754 -1.43 26.21 -5.22
CA PHE A 754 -0.53 26.82 -4.24
C PHE A 754 0.50 25.86 -3.60
N VAL A 755 0.26 24.54 -3.54
CA VAL A 755 1.20 23.60 -2.89
C VAL A 755 2.27 23.08 -3.85
N HIS A 756 2.00 23.10 -5.16
CA HIS A 756 3.03 22.80 -6.15
C HIS A 756 4.18 23.81 -6.10
N ALA A 757 3.93 25.04 -5.63
CA ALA A 757 4.96 26.06 -5.46
C ALA A 757 6.01 25.70 -4.40
N GLU A 758 5.68 24.84 -3.42
CA GLU A 758 6.63 24.36 -2.40
C GLU A 758 7.40 23.09 -2.83
N GLN A 759 6.95 22.44 -3.91
CA GLN A 759 7.58 21.23 -4.46
C GLN A 759 8.32 21.60 -5.75
N ASP A 760 9.62 21.86 -5.64
CA ASP A 760 10.47 22.11 -6.79
C ASP A 760 10.70 20.81 -7.58
N TYR A 761 10.03 20.69 -8.73
CA TYR A 761 10.24 19.62 -9.70
C TYR A 761 11.18 20.02 -10.83
N THR A 762 11.75 21.23 -10.76
CA THR A 762 12.63 21.74 -11.80
C THR A 762 14.01 21.08 -11.72
N ALA A 763 14.63 20.98 -12.89
CA ALA A 763 15.98 20.56 -13.09
C ALA A 763 16.65 21.57 -14.02
N THR A 764 17.97 21.71 -13.92
CA THR A 764 18.73 22.61 -14.80
C THR A 764 19.44 21.78 -15.85
N LEU A 765 19.14 22.02 -17.13
CA LEU A 765 19.88 21.48 -18.26
C LEU A 765 21.05 22.41 -18.57
N ARG A 766 22.27 21.98 -18.29
CA ARG A 766 23.49 22.78 -18.47
C ARG A 766 24.26 22.30 -19.69
N ASN A 767 24.58 23.23 -20.59
CA ASN A 767 25.48 22.95 -21.70
C ASN A 767 26.93 22.90 -21.19
N LYS A 768 27.65 21.82 -21.50
CA LYS A 768 29.01 21.56 -21.01
C LYS A 768 30.06 22.48 -21.63
N SER A 769 29.86 22.97 -22.85
CA SER A 769 30.84 23.82 -23.54
C SER A 769 30.67 25.31 -23.20
N THR A 770 29.43 25.77 -23.01
CA THR A 770 29.15 27.19 -22.70
C THR A 770 28.91 27.45 -21.22
N GLY A 771 28.66 26.41 -20.42
CA GLY A 771 28.28 26.52 -19.01
C GLY A 771 26.86 27.07 -18.77
N VAL A 772 26.13 27.40 -19.84
CA VAL A 772 24.79 28.00 -19.74
C VAL A 772 23.77 26.95 -19.31
N GLY A 773 23.05 27.24 -18.22
CA GLY A 773 21.97 26.42 -17.68
C GLY A 773 20.58 26.94 -18.06
N HIS A 774 19.69 26.03 -18.43
CA HIS A 774 18.28 26.32 -18.65
C HIS A 774 17.42 25.46 -17.72
N ALA A 775 16.58 26.11 -16.92
CA ALA A 775 15.62 25.40 -16.07
C ALA A 775 14.55 24.73 -16.93
N PHE A 776 14.21 23.48 -16.59
CA PHE A 776 13.12 22.73 -17.18
C PHE A 776 12.51 21.78 -16.16
N THR A 777 11.33 21.22 -16.42
CA THR A 777 10.73 20.17 -15.57
C THR A 777 10.67 18.87 -16.37
N PRO A 778 11.38 17.80 -15.97
CA PRO A 778 11.28 16.51 -16.65
C PRO A 778 9.86 15.96 -16.49
N LEU A 779 9.21 15.59 -17.59
CA LEU A 779 7.84 15.08 -17.60
C LEU A 779 7.83 13.59 -17.93
N LYS A 780 6.91 12.85 -17.30
CA LYS A 780 6.54 11.47 -17.68
C LYS A 780 5.06 11.44 -18.05
N ARG A 781 4.64 10.38 -18.76
CA ARG A 781 3.22 10.07 -18.93
C ARG A 781 2.73 9.21 -17.77
N ALA A 782 1.50 9.45 -17.31
CA ALA A 782 0.78 8.51 -16.45
C ALA A 782 -0.66 8.35 -16.90
N VAL A 783 -1.31 7.37 -16.28
CA VAL A 783 -2.71 7.03 -16.51
C VAL A 783 -3.54 7.59 -15.38
N ILE A 784 -4.57 8.38 -15.67
CA ILE A 784 -5.48 9.00 -14.71
C ILE A 784 -6.03 8.00 -13.69
N TRP A 785 -6.35 6.79 -14.15
CA TRP A 785 -7.02 5.74 -13.40
C TRP A 785 -6.16 4.48 -13.19
N THR A 786 -6.62 3.58 -12.31
CA THR A 786 -5.94 2.30 -12.00
C THR A 786 -6.83 1.12 -12.37
N PRO A 787 -6.37 -0.14 -12.50
CA PRO A 787 -7.26 -1.26 -12.86
C PRO A 787 -8.54 -1.37 -12.02
N HIS A 788 -8.52 -0.91 -10.75
CA HIS A 788 -9.71 -0.86 -9.89
C HIS A 788 -10.80 0.10 -10.41
N SER A 789 -10.45 1.10 -11.21
CA SER A 789 -11.41 2.02 -11.86
C SER A 789 -12.31 1.33 -12.87
N LEU A 790 -11.87 0.24 -13.53
CA LEU A 790 -12.77 -0.55 -14.39
C LEU A 790 -13.97 -1.09 -13.60
N ARG A 791 -13.72 -1.54 -12.36
CA ARG A 791 -14.78 -1.97 -11.44
C ARG A 791 -15.64 -0.81 -10.96
N VAL A 792 -15.04 0.34 -10.65
CA VAL A 792 -15.81 1.54 -10.25
C VAL A 792 -16.75 1.99 -11.38
N THR A 793 -16.26 2.02 -12.61
CA THR A 793 -17.08 2.34 -13.79
C THR A 793 -18.18 1.30 -14.00
N PHE A 794 -17.85 0.01 -13.90
CA PHE A 794 -18.83 -1.07 -14.00
C PHE A 794 -19.95 -0.95 -12.95
N ASP A 795 -19.58 -0.81 -11.67
CA ASP A 795 -20.51 -0.65 -10.54
C ASP A 795 -21.38 0.62 -10.74
N SER A 796 -20.75 1.72 -11.16
CA SER A 796 -21.44 2.98 -11.45
C SER A 796 -22.48 2.82 -12.56
N VAL A 797 -22.12 2.24 -13.71
CA VAL A 797 -23.08 2.05 -14.82
C VAL A 797 -24.20 1.08 -14.42
N CYS A 798 -23.86 -0.06 -13.82
CA CYS A 798 -24.87 -1.04 -13.42
C CYS A 798 -25.84 -0.51 -12.36
N SER A 799 -25.38 0.36 -11.45
CA SER A 799 -26.25 0.96 -10.43
C SER A 799 -27.32 1.90 -10.97
N VAL A 800 -27.23 2.34 -12.23
CA VAL A 800 -28.31 3.06 -12.93
C VAL A 800 -29.37 2.10 -13.46
N LEU A 801 -28.95 0.87 -13.79
CA LEU A 801 -29.77 -0.14 -14.47
C LEU A 801 -30.45 -1.10 -13.48
N ALA A 802 -29.79 -1.40 -12.36
CA ALA A 802 -30.24 -2.38 -11.39
C ALA A 802 -29.93 -1.97 -9.95
N SER A 803 -30.62 -2.61 -9.00
CA SER A 803 -30.38 -2.39 -7.57
C SER A 803 -28.94 -2.77 -7.16
N PRO A 804 -28.34 -2.12 -6.14
CA PRO A 804 -27.04 -2.52 -5.59
C PRO A 804 -26.97 -4.00 -5.16
N LYS A 805 -28.11 -4.56 -4.74
CA LYS A 805 -28.32 -6.01 -4.51
C LYS A 805 -27.97 -6.82 -5.74
N ALA A 806 -28.65 -6.53 -6.84
CA ALA A 806 -28.55 -7.28 -8.08
C ALA A 806 -27.16 -7.20 -8.67
N VAL A 807 -26.54 -6.01 -8.66
CA VAL A 807 -25.15 -5.84 -9.11
C VAL A 807 -24.18 -6.69 -8.29
N GLY A 808 -24.37 -6.73 -6.95
CA GLY A 808 -23.57 -7.55 -6.05
C GLY A 808 -23.78 -9.06 -6.22
N GLU A 809 -25.01 -9.50 -6.48
CA GLU A 809 -25.38 -10.92 -6.60
C GLU A 809 -25.06 -11.51 -7.97
N ILE A 810 -25.30 -10.75 -9.04
CA ILE A 810 -25.18 -11.23 -10.43
C ILE A 810 -23.76 -11.02 -10.95
N CYS A 811 -23.14 -9.87 -10.66
CA CYS A 811 -21.90 -9.48 -11.31
C CYS A 811 -20.70 -9.58 -10.37
N THR A 812 -20.69 -8.85 -9.25
CA THR A 812 -19.42 -8.49 -8.60
C THR A 812 -19.08 -9.22 -7.32
N GLY A 813 -20.05 -9.95 -6.74
CA GLY A 813 -19.94 -10.58 -5.42
C GLY A 813 -19.96 -9.60 -4.25
N GLN A 814 -20.25 -8.31 -4.45
CA GLN A 814 -20.22 -7.28 -3.41
C GLN A 814 -21.42 -7.30 -2.49
N SER A 815 -21.24 -6.82 -1.26
CA SER A 815 -22.36 -6.35 -0.45
C SER A 815 -22.91 -5.03 -0.99
N GLU A 816 -24.18 -4.76 -0.73
CA GLU A 816 -24.89 -3.57 -1.22
C GLU A 816 -24.20 -2.27 -0.84
N LYS A 817 -23.74 -2.20 0.43
CA LYS A 817 -22.97 -1.07 0.95
C LYS A 817 -21.72 -0.78 0.10
N VAL A 818 -21.05 -1.83 -0.36
CA VAL A 818 -19.83 -1.71 -1.16
C VAL A 818 -20.17 -1.30 -2.59
N VAL A 819 -21.28 -1.78 -3.16
CA VAL A 819 -21.75 -1.33 -4.49
C VAL A 819 -22.15 0.14 -4.45
N GLY A 820 -22.99 0.56 -3.49
CA GLY A 820 -23.42 1.95 -3.34
C GLY A 820 -22.28 2.93 -3.06
N TYR A 821 -21.21 2.48 -2.38
CA TYR A 821 -19.98 3.25 -2.19
C TYR A 821 -19.25 3.57 -3.50
N TYR A 822 -19.41 2.75 -4.55
CA TYR A 822 -18.72 2.92 -5.84
C TYR A 822 -19.57 3.62 -6.91
N THR A 823 -20.80 4.03 -6.61
CA THR A 823 -21.68 4.75 -7.54
C THR A 823 -21.30 6.24 -7.59
N ILE A 824 -20.72 6.70 -8.70
CA ILE A 824 -20.16 8.07 -8.84
C ILE A 824 -20.85 8.89 -9.95
N ASN A 825 -21.89 8.38 -10.63
CA ASN A 825 -22.47 9.07 -11.80
C ASN A 825 -23.08 10.44 -11.49
N THR A 826 -22.87 11.40 -12.41
CA THR A 826 -23.65 12.64 -12.46
C THR A 826 -25.09 12.39 -12.93
N HIS A 827 -25.93 13.43 -12.88
CA HIS A 827 -27.30 13.33 -13.36
C HIS A 827 -27.36 13.15 -14.88
N GLU A 828 -26.57 13.93 -15.61
CA GLU A 828 -26.46 13.89 -17.06
C GLU A 828 -25.99 12.51 -17.52
N GLU A 829 -24.95 11.96 -16.89
CA GLU A 829 -24.45 10.63 -17.20
C GLU A 829 -25.48 9.53 -16.91
N SER A 830 -26.22 9.65 -15.80
CA SER A 830 -27.27 8.69 -15.47
C SER A 830 -28.43 8.77 -16.45
N ALA A 831 -28.78 9.97 -16.92
CA ALA A 831 -29.79 10.18 -17.95
C ALA A 831 -29.34 9.62 -19.30
N LEU A 832 -28.08 9.82 -19.68
CA LEU A 832 -27.47 9.25 -20.88
C LEU A 832 -27.44 7.72 -20.85
N ILE A 833 -27.02 7.12 -19.73
CA ILE A 833 -27.04 5.65 -19.57
C ILE A 833 -28.47 5.11 -19.74
N ARG A 834 -29.46 5.80 -19.17
CA ARG A 834 -30.88 5.44 -19.33
C ARG A 834 -31.37 5.58 -20.76
N SER A 835 -31.07 6.68 -21.45
CA SER A 835 -31.50 6.87 -22.84
C SER A 835 -30.89 5.83 -23.77
N ILE A 836 -29.61 5.48 -23.58
CA ILE A 836 -28.94 4.42 -24.35
C ILE A 836 -29.57 3.05 -24.04
N HIS A 837 -29.91 2.79 -22.77
CA HIS A 837 -30.61 1.56 -22.36
C HIS A 837 -31.99 1.44 -23.02
N ASP A 838 -32.80 2.51 -22.97
CA ASP A 838 -34.13 2.59 -23.57
C ASP A 838 -34.06 2.39 -25.09
N ALA A 839 -33.03 2.93 -25.75
CA ALA A 839 -32.71 2.70 -27.15
C ALA A 839 -32.12 1.30 -27.43
N SER A 840 -32.09 0.40 -26.44
CA SER A 840 -31.53 -0.96 -26.52
C SER A 840 -30.02 -1.04 -26.78
N GLY A 841 -29.28 0.07 -26.68
CA GLY A 841 -27.84 0.13 -26.94
C GLY A 841 -26.98 -0.66 -25.95
N LEU A 842 -27.50 -0.97 -24.75
CA LEU A 842 -26.80 -1.72 -23.71
C LEU A 842 -27.05 -3.24 -23.72
N LYS A 843 -27.92 -3.76 -24.59
CA LYS A 843 -28.32 -5.18 -24.58
C LYS A 843 -27.14 -6.16 -24.72
N LYS A 844 -26.12 -5.79 -25.49
CA LYS A 844 -24.91 -6.60 -25.69
C LYS A 844 -23.83 -6.37 -24.63
N GLN A 845 -24.02 -5.40 -23.74
CA GLN A 845 -22.99 -4.94 -22.80
C GLN A 845 -23.19 -5.51 -21.39
N PHE A 846 -24.42 -5.92 -21.03
CA PHE A 846 -24.79 -6.36 -19.69
C PHE A 846 -25.77 -7.54 -19.71
N PRO A 847 -25.79 -8.37 -18.64
CA PRO A 847 -26.72 -9.48 -18.53
C PRO A 847 -28.19 -9.03 -18.63
N PRO A 848 -29.08 -9.81 -19.28
CA PRO A 848 -30.52 -9.51 -19.29
C PRO A 848 -31.10 -9.34 -17.88
N SER A 849 -30.62 -10.11 -16.90
CA SER A 849 -31.02 -10.02 -15.49
C SER A 849 -30.69 -8.68 -14.81
N ILE A 850 -29.75 -7.90 -15.36
CA ILE A 850 -29.43 -6.52 -14.97
C ILE A 850 -30.29 -5.52 -15.75
N LEU A 851 -30.67 -5.85 -16.99
CA LEU A 851 -31.42 -4.98 -17.91
C LEU A 851 -32.94 -5.07 -17.72
N ASP A 852 -33.47 -6.22 -17.28
CA ASP A 852 -34.90 -6.52 -17.12
C ASP A 852 -35.44 -6.19 -15.71
N GLN A 853 -34.63 -5.61 -14.82
CA GLN A 853 -35.12 -5.22 -13.50
C GLN A 853 -36.00 -3.98 -13.63
N ASN A 854 -37.31 -4.18 -13.47
CA ASN A 854 -38.34 -3.14 -13.48
C ASN A 854 -37.85 -1.81 -12.93
N ARG A 855 -37.78 -0.83 -13.83
CA ARG A 855 -37.75 0.62 -13.65
C ARG A 855 -37.87 1.05 -12.19
N ASN A 856 -36.75 1.42 -11.56
CA ASN A 856 -36.80 2.48 -10.57
C ASN A 856 -36.83 3.80 -11.35
N GLU A 857 -38.01 4.17 -11.87
CA GLU A 857 -38.34 5.58 -12.06
C GLU A 857 -37.98 6.28 -10.74
N THR A 858 -37.38 7.47 -10.82
CA THR A 858 -36.99 8.27 -9.65
C THR A 858 -38.18 8.45 -8.72
N ALA A 859 -38.33 7.54 -7.76
CA ALA A 859 -39.41 7.56 -6.80
C ALA A 859 -39.17 8.77 -5.89
N ARG A 860 -40.14 9.69 -5.88
CA ARG A 860 -40.21 10.74 -4.87
C ARG A 860 -40.20 10.07 -3.49
N ILE A 861 -39.21 10.40 -2.67
CA ILE A 861 -39.16 9.95 -1.27
C ILE A 861 -40.28 10.68 -0.54
N ALA A 862 -41.27 9.93 -0.03
CA ALA A 862 -42.38 10.49 0.71
C ALA A 862 -41.98 10.75 2.16
N SER A 863 -42.33 11.93 2.67
CA SER A 863 -42.14 12.28 4.09
C SER A 863 -43.27 11.70 4.95
N ILE A 864 -42.97 11.36 6.21
CA ILE A 864 -43.97 11.03 7.23
C ILE A 864 -44.98 12.15 7.52
N ASN A 865 -44.69 13.38 7.11
CA ASN A 865 -45.66 14.48 7.17
C ASN A 865 -46.58 14.53 5.95
N GLU A 866 -46.14 14.04 4.80
CA GLU A 866 -46.96 13.96 3.58
C GLU A 866 -47.91 12.77 3.63
N ILE A 867 -47.49 11.64 4.22
CA ILE A 867 -48.27 10.40 4.30
C ILE A 867 -48.56 10.08 5.76
N ARG A 868 -49.80 10.35 6.17
CA ARG A 868 -50.37 10.02 7.48
C ARG A 868 -51.87 9.80 7.35
N VAL A 869 -52.45 9.11 8.32
CA VAL A 869 -53.91 8.97 8.42
C VAL A 869 -54.53 10.37 8.55
N ASP A 870 -55.52 10.67 7.71
CA ASP A 870 -56.39 11.82 7.90
C ASP A 870 -57.37 11.52 9.04
N GLU A 871 -57.05 12.06 10.22
CA GLU A 871 -57.80 11.80 11.46
C GLU A 871 -59.26 12.24 11.34
N ASN A 872 -59.54 13.36 10.66
CA ASN A 872 -60.89 13.89 10.53
C ASN A 872 -61.73 13.04 9.57
N GLU A 873 -61.18 12.65 8.42
CA GLU A 873 -61.86 11.76 7.49
C GLU A 873 -62.03 10.36 8.11
N TYR A 874 -61.03 9.85 8.83
CA TYR A 874 -61.14 8.59 9.53
C TYR A 874 -62.30 8.61 10.54
N LEU A 875 -62.35 9.61 11.42
CA LEU A 875 -63.40 9.72 12.44
C LEU A 875 -64.80 9.85 11.81
N LYS A 876 -64.93 10.60 10.71
CA LYS A 876 -66.18 10.70 9.96
C LYS A 876 -66.63 9.36 9.37
N ARG A 877 -65.71 8.58 8.77
CA ARG A 877 -66.01 7.23 8.27
C ARG A 877 -66.26 6.24 9.40
N HIS A 878 -65.69 6.49 10.58
CA HIS A 878 -65.86 5.66 11.76
C HIS A 878 -67.27 5.80 12.34
N GLU A 879 -67.79 7.03 12.41
CA GLU A 879 -69.20 7.30 12.75
C GLU A 879 -70.18 6.63 11.76
N GLN A 880 -69.78 6.47 10.50
CA GLN A 880 -70.54 5.80 9.45
C GLN A 880 -70.36 4.27 9.44
N GLY A 881 -69.48 3.72 10.29
CA GLY A 881 -69.18 2.29 10.36
C GLY A 881 -68.34 1.73 9.20
N THR A 882 -67.76 2.57 8.34
CA THR A 882 -67.00 2.12 7.14
C THR A 882 -65.49 2.26 7.27
N ALA A 883 -64.98 2.99 8.26
CA ALA A 883 -63.55 3.33 8.40
C ALA A 883 -62.59 2.13 8.31
N ILE A 884 -62.92 1.01 8.95
CA ILE A 884 -62.06 -0.18 8.97
C ILE A 884 -61.82 -0.72 7.55
N ASN A 885 -62.85 -0.74 6.71
CA ASN A 885 -62.75 -1.21 5.33
C ASN A 885 -62.14 -0.14 4.42
N ASP A 886 -62.55 1.13 4.58
CA ASP A 886 -62.10 2.24 3.74
C ASP A 886 -60.59 2.51 3.88
N PHE A 887 -60.04 2.39 5.09
CA PHE A 887 -58.61 2.56 5.36
C PHE A 887 -57.83 1.25 5.32
N GLY A 888 -58.49 0.08 5.24
CA GLY A 888 -57.82 -1.22 5.26
C GLY A 888 -57.12 -1.49 6.60
N CYS A 889 -57.86 -1.39 7.71
CA CYS A 889 -57.33 -1.56 9.05
C CYS A 889 -57.08 -3.04 9.39
N HIS A 890 -55.90 -3.32 9.94
CA HIS A 890 -55.48 -4.66 10.33
C HIS A 890 -54.86 -4.68 11.72
N SER A 891 -55.05 -5.77 12.45
CA SER A 891 -54.34 -6.06 13.69
C SER A 891 -53.47 -7.30 13.51
N MET A 892 -52.28 -7.28 14.11
CA MET A 892 -51.36 -8.41 14.13
C MET A 892 -50.71 -8.51 15.50
N SER A 893 -50.78 -9.67 16.15
CA SER A 893 -49.95 -9.94 17.33
C SER A 893 -49.64 -11.42 17.45
N SER A 894 -48.43 -11.72 17.91
CA SER A 894 -48.00 -13.07 18.29
C SER A 894 -48.31 -13.39 19.77
N ILE A 895 -48.94 -12.46 20.49
CA ILE A 895 -49.21 -12.56 21.92
C ILE A 895 -50.68 -12.89 22.12
N ALA A 896 -50.94 -14.06 22.70
CA ALA A 896 -52.27 -14.45 23.13
C ALA A 896 -52.60 -13.80 24.48
N VAL A 897 -53.66 -13.00 24.54
CA VAL A 897 -54.20 -12.45 25.79
C VAL A 897 -55.49 -13.20 26.12
N SER A 898 -55.58 -13.77 27.32
CA SER A 898 -56.75 -14.53 27.76
C SER A 898 -57.96 -13.60 27.89
N GLY A 899 -59.06 -13.91 27.20
CA GLY A 899 -60.28 -13.08 27.21
C GLY A 899 -60.26 -11.86 26.28
N MET A 900 -59.30 -11.79 25.35
CA MET A 900 -59.16 -10.68 24.40
C MET A 900 -60.39 -10.56 23.48
N ARG A 901 -61.00 -9.37 23.44
CA ARG A 901 -61.97 -9.00 22.39
C ARG A 901 -61.25 -8.75 21.08
N SER A 902 -61.88 -9.07 19.95
CA SER A 902 -61.32 -8.82 18.62
C SER A 902 -60.84 -7.36 18.52
N PRO A 903 -59.56 -7.11 18.21
CA PRO A 903 -59.03 -5.74 18.12
C PRO A 903 -59.76 -4.86 17.11
N ILE A 904 -60.22 -5.47 16.00
CA ILE A 904 -60.98 -4.77 14.96
C ILE A 904 -62.40 -4.46 15.44
N GLU A 905 -63.07 -5.38 16.13
CA GLU A 905 -64.39 -5.11 16.71
C GLU A 905 -64.30 -4.05 17.82
N THR A 906 -63.23 -4.11 18.62
CA THR A 906 -62.97 -3.14 19.69
C THR A 906 -62.80 -1.73 19.11
N LEU A 907 -62.04 -1.60 18.02
CA LEU A 907 -61.93 -0.35 17.29
C LEU A 907 -63.27 0.10 16.72
N SER A 908 -64.06 -0.81 16.13
CA SER A 908 -65.37 -0.48 15.55
C SER A 908 -66.37 0.09 16.57
N GLN A 909 -66.23 -0.30 17.84
CA GLN A 909 -67.11 0.11 18.93
C GLN A 909 -66.56 1.29 19.76
N ALA A 910 -65.30 1.68 19.54
CA ALA A 910 -64.68 2.78 20.26
C ALA A 910 -65.35 4.12 19.88
N SER A 911 -65.63 4.97 20.87
CA SER A 911 -66.06 6.34 20.62
C SER A 911 -64.90 7.19 20.10
N ALA A 912 -65.19 8.31 19.43
CA ALA A 912 -64.15 9.19 18.86
C ALA A 912 -63.09 9.62 19.90
N ASN A 913 -63.49 9.82 21.16
CA ASN A 913 -62.60 10.22 22.26
C ASN A 913 -61.72 9.06 22.78
N GLU A 914 -62.05 7.82 22.45
CA GLU A 914 -61.28 6.63 22.81
C GLU A 914 -60.27 6.25 21.70
N ILE A 915 -60.32 6.89 20.53
CA ILE A 915 -59.42 6.61 19.43
C ILE A 915 -58.24 7.57 19.46
N SER A 916 -57.03 7.02 19.55
CA SER A 916 -55.77 7.75 19.43
C SER A 916 -55.06 7.40 18.12
N PHE A 917 -54.73 8.41 17.32
CA PHE A 917 -53.94 8.27 16.11
C PHE A 917 -52.44 8.45 16.44
N ASN A 918 -51.68 7.38 16.30
CA ASN A 918 -50.21 7.43 16.39
C ASN A 918 -49.62 7.31 14.99
N ARG A 919 -48.41 7.84 14.80
CA ARG A 919 -47.73 7.79 13.48
C ARG A 919 -47.58 6.38 12.92
N THR A 920 -47.44 5.36 13.78
CA THR A 920 -47.24 3.96 13.36
C THR A 920 -48.48 3.07 13.50
N HIS A 921 -49.54 3.52 14.18
CA HIS A 921 -50.73 2.73 14.46
C HIS A 921 -51.89 3.57 15.02
N ILE A 922 -53.10 3.04 14.94
CA ILE A 922 -54.30 3.52 15.64
C ILE A 922 -54.49 2.70 16.92
N CYS A 923 -54.81 3.37 18.03
CA CYS A 923 -55.06 2.78 19.33
C CYS A 923 -56.53 3.02 19.73
N PRO A 924 -57.33 1.97 20.00
CA PRO A 924 -58.75 2.10 20.37
C PRO A 924 -58.97 2.40 21.87
N PHE A 925 -57.91 2.69 22.63
CA PHE A 925 -57.97 2.95 24.08
C PHE A 925 -57.31 4.28 24.46
N ASN A 926 -57.21 5.23 23.53
CA ASN A 926 -56.64 6.54 23.74
C ASN A 926 -55.21 6.52 24.36
N ASN A 927 -54.40 5.53 23.96
CA ASN A 927 -53.07 5.24 24.52
C ASN A 927 -53.04 4.86 26.03
N GLU A 928 -54.20 4.64 26.66
CA GLU A 928 -54.34 4.06 28.01
C GLU A 928 -54.40 2.53 27.93
N CYS A 929 -53.27 1.87 28.20
CA CYS A 929 -53.16 0.43 28.02
C CYS A 929 -54.06 -0.36 29.00
N PRO A 930 -54.92 -1.27 28.52
CA PRO A 930 -55.70 -2.16 29.37
C PRO A 930 -54.84 -3.04 30.28
N LYS A 931 -55.35 -3.40 31.47
CA LYS A 931 -54.59 -4.16 32.50
C LYS A 931 -54.14 -5.53 32.00
N ASP A 932 -54.99 -6.20 31.23
CA ASP A 932 -54.73 -7.49 30.58
C ASP A 932 -53.64 -7.38 29.50
N VAL A 933 -53.60 -6.28 28.74
CA VAL A 933 -52.53 -5.98 27.78
C VAL A 933 -51.21 -5.73 28.50
N ILE A 934 -51.20 -4.94 29.57
CA ILE A 934 -50.00 -4.69 30.39
C ILE A 934 -49.47 -6.00 30.98
N ALA A 935 -50.36 -6.85 31.51
CA ALA A 935 -49.99 -8.15 32.06
C ALA A 935 -49.38 -9.07 30.99
N ALA A 936 -49.97 -9.12 29.80
CA ALA A 936 -49.47 -9.92 28.68
C ALA A 936 -48.12 -9.43 28.12
N LEU A 937 -47.83 -8.14 28.28
CA LEU A 937 -46.54 -7.55 27.92
C LEU A 937 -45.52 -7.56 29.07
N ALA A 938 -45.81 -8.27 30.17
CA ALA A 938 -44.95 -8.37 31.36
C ALA A 938 -44.61 -6.99 31.98
N GLY A 939 -45.55 -6.06 31.95
CA GLY A 939 -45.37 -4.69 32.46
C GLY A 939 -44.69 -3.72 31.48
N GLU A 940 -44.24 -4.17 30.31
CA GLU A 940 -43.60 -3.33 29.31
C GLU A 940 -44.63 -2.70 28.37
N LYS A 941 -44.70 -1.35 28.30
CA LYS A 941 -45.56 -0.65 27.34
C LYS A 941 -44.94 -0.68 25.93
N CYS A 942 -45.22 -1.73 25.15
CA CYS A 942 -44.64 -1.95 23.82
C CYS A 942 -45.72 -2.08 22.72
N CYS A 943 -46.10 -0.97 22.08
CA CYS A 943 -47.12 -0.95 21.02
C CYS A 943 -46.75 -1.82 19.81
N ALA A 944 -45.45 -2.01 19.55
CA ALA A 944 -44.94 -2.78 18.43
C ALA A 944 -45.41 -4.24 18.39
N ILE A 945 -45.82 -4.80 19.52
CA ILE A 945 -46.31 -6.18 19.65
C ILE A 945 -47.72 -6.22 20.24
N CYS A 946 -48.30 -5.05 20.53
CA CYS A 946 -49.61 -4.91 21.12
C CYS A 946 -50.68 -5.39 20.12
N PRO A 947 -51.62 -6.26 20.54
CA PRO A 947 -52.73 -6.72 19.71
C PRO A 947 -53.69 -5.60 19.32
N TYR A 948 -53.78 -4.54 20.12
CA TYR A 948 -54.64 -3.38 19.85
C TYR A 948 -53.91 -2.25 19.10
N ALA A 949 -52.67 -2.46 18.65
CA ALA A 949 -52.00 -1.55 17.74
C ALA A 949 -52.42 -1.85 16.29
N ILE A 950 -53.41 -1.11 15.80
CA ILE A 950 -54.07 -1.34 14.52
C ILE A 950 -53.34 -0.54 13.44
N ILE A 951 -53.00 -1.18 12.34
CA ILE A 951 -52.23 -0.59 11.23
C ILE A 951 -53.11 -0.47 9.98
N CYS A 952 -52.73 0.45 9.10
CA CYS A 952 -53.36 0.66 7.79
C CYS A 952 -52.28 1.08 6.79
N CYS A 953 -52.66 1.23 5.51
CA CYS A 953 -51.74 1.57 4.41
C CYS A 953 -50.91 2.83 4.69
N ASP A 954 -51.52 3.86 5.27
CA ASP A 954 -50.87 5.16 5.52
C ASP A 954 -49.78 5.09 6.61
N HIS A 955 -49.75 4.03 7.41
CA HIS A 955 -48.74 3.83 8.44
C HIS A 955 -47.42 3.24 7.90
N ALA A 956 -47.39 2.74 6.65
CA ALA A 956 -46.23 2.02 6.12
C ALA A 956 -44.94 2.85 6.16
N VAL A 957 -45.02 4.13 5.76
CA VAL A 957 -43.87 5.05 5.75
C VAL A 957 -43.34 5.27 7.17
N ALA A 958 -44.23 5.60 8.11
CA ALA A 958 -43.87 5.87 9.50
C ALA A 958 -43.31 4.64 10.22
N ILE A 959 -43.85 3.44 9.97
CA ILE A 959 -43.29 2.19 10.50
C ILE A 959 -41.89 1.94 9.93
N GLY A 960 -41.67 2.22 8.64
CA GLY A 960 -40.35 2.14 8.01
C GLY A 960 -39.32 3.09 8.65
N VAL A 961 -39.71 4.32 8.96
CA VAL A 961 -38.85 5.30 9.66
C VAL A 961 -38.56 4.85 11.09
N GLU A 962 -39.57 4.34 11.81
CA GLU A 962 -39.41 3.86 13.19
C GLU A 962 -38.43 2.68 13.29
N LEU A 963 -38.48 1.74 12.34
CA LEU A 963 -37.54 0.63 12.24
C LEU A 963 -36.09 1.11 12.10
N LYS A 964 -35.86 2.16 11.29
CA LYS A 964 -34.53 2.77 11.11
C LYS A 964 -34.06 3.45 12.40
N ARG A 965 -34.95 4.16 13.10
CA ARG A 965 -34.66 4.83 14.38
C ARG A 965 -34.29 3.83 15.48
N LEU A 966 -35.11 2.80 15.68
CA LEU A 966 -34.88 1.74 16.66
C LEU A 966 -33.61 0.94 16.35
N GLY A 967 -33.32 0.71 15.06
CA GLY A 967 -32.09 0.08 14.59
C GLY A 967 -30.82 0.84 15.00
N ASP A 968 -30.80 2.16 14.84
CA ASP A 968 -29.68 2.99 15.30
C ASP A 968 -29.49 2.90 16.82
N ILE A 969 -30.58 2.94 17.59
CA ILE A 969 -30.54 2.84 19.06
C ILE A 969 -29.99 1.49 19.51
N ALA A 970 -30.43 0.38 18.88
CA ALA A 970 -29.95 -0.96 19.19
C ALA A 970 -28.44 -1.11 18.97
N VAL A 971 -27.92 -0.51 17.90
CA VAL A 971 -26.49 -0.51 17.59
C VAL A 971 -25.70 0.26 18.63
N ASP A 972 -26.17 1.43 19.06
CA ASP A 972 -25.47 2.24 20.05
C ASP A 972 -25.49 1.60 21.45
N LEU A 973 -26.61 1.02 21.89
CA LEU A 973 -26.67 0.24 23.13
C LEU A 973 -25.71 -0.96 23.08
N THR A 974 -25.62 -1.64 21.93
CA THR A 974 -24.69 -2.76 21.75
C THR A 974 -23.23 -2.34 21.86
N LYS A 975 -22.89 -1.14 21.35
CA LYS A 975 -21.54 -0.58 21.53
C LYS A 975 -21.27 -0.21 22.97
N GLN A 976 -22.22 0.42 23.66
CA GLN A 976 -22.07 0.79 25.08
C GLN A 976 -21.83 -0.46 25.96
N ILE A 977 -22.60 -1.54 25.74
CA ILE A 977 -22.42 -2.81 26.46
C ILE A 977 -21.06 -3.46 26.16
N LYS A 978 -20.56 -3.35 24.92
CA LYS A 978 -19.29 -3.96 24.50
C LYS A 978 -18.06 -3.15 24.93
N ASN A 979 -18.15 -1.83 24.93
CA ASN A 979 -17.01 -0.93 25.11
C ASN A 979 -16.96 -0.29 26.50
N GLY A 980 -18.02 -0.40 27.31
CA GLY A 980 -18.06 0.15 28.66
C GLY A 980 -17.33 -0.71 29.67
N SER A 981 -16.00 -0.60 29.72
CA SER A 981 -15.15 -1.31 30.70
C SER A 981 -15.39 -0.87 32.15
N ASN A 982 -15.91 0.34 32.34
CA ASN A 982 -16.12 0.96 33.67
C ASN A 982 -17.59 0.91 34.14
N LEU A 983 -18.47 0.21 33.42
CA LEU A 983 -19.87 0.08 33.79
C LEU A 983 -20.02 -0.87 34.99
N LEU A 984 -20.78 -0.44 36.00
CA LEU A 984 -21.21 -1.29 37.09
C LEU A 984 -22.12 -2.41 36.54
N ASN A 985 -22.15 -3.55 37.25
CA ASN A 985 -23.00 -4.69 36.85
C ASN A 985 -24.49 -4.30 36.73
N ALA A 986 -24.98 -3.44 37.61
CA ALA A 986 -26.35 -2.94 37.56
C ALA A 986 -26.65 -2.12 36.29
N GLU A 987 -25.70 -1.29 35.84
CA GLU A 987 -25.80 -0.48 34.62
C GLU A 987 -25.77 -1.37 33.38
N LYS A 988 -24.88 -2.37 33.37
CA LYS A 988 -24.78 -3.34 32.28
C LYS A 988 -26.04 -4.17 32.12
N GLU A 989 -26.65 -4.62 33.23
CA GLU A 989 -27.93 -5.31 33.21
C GLU A 989 -29.08 -4.38 32.79
N SER A 990 -29.03 -3.09 33.15
CA SER A 990 -30.00 -2.11 32.66
C SER A 990 -29.92 -1.92 31.14
N LEU A 991 -28.72 -1.72 30.60
CA LEU A 991 -28.51 -1.57 29.16
C LEU A 991 -28.90 -2.83 28.39
N LYS A 992 -28.69 -4.03 28.96
CA LYS A 992 -29.15 -5.30 28.37
C LYS A 992 -30.67 -5.37 28.31
N ARG A 993 -31.37 -4.98 29.39
CA ARG A 993 -32.84 -4.88 29.43
C ARG A 993 -33.36 -3.91 28.37
N ASP A 994 -32.78 -2.72 28.29
CA ASP A 994 -33.17 -1.69 27.31
C ASP A 994 -32.96 -2.20 25.87
N ARG A 995 -31.82 -2.86 25.61
CA ARG A 995 -31.54 -3.46 24.30
C ARG A 995 -32.56 -4.54 23.95
N GLN A 996 -32.96 -5.37 24.91
CA GLN A 996 -33.94 -6.43 24.69
C GLN A 996 -35.32 -5.85 24.34
N LEU A 997 -35.76 -4.79 25.03
CA LEU A 997 -37.00 -4.08 24.71
C LEU A 997 -36.98 -3.46 23.31
N ILE A 998 -35.85 -2.87 22.90
CA ILE A 998 -35.69 -2.30 21.55
C ILE A 998 -35.75 -3.40 20.47
N ILE A 999 -35.08 -4.53 20.67
CA ILE A 999 -35.11 -5.66 19.72
C ILE A 999 -36.54 -6.23 19.58
N LYS A 1000 -37.27 -6.32 20.70
CA LYS A 1000 -38.68 -6.73 20.73
C LYS A 1000 -39.55 -5.77 19.90
N SER A 1001 -39.34 -4.47 20.05
CA SER A 1001 -40.03 -3.43 19.27
C SER A 1001 -39.70 -3.50 17.77
N VAL A 1002 -38.42 -3.68 17.41
CA VAL A 1002 -38.01 -3.86 16.00
C VAL A 1002 -38.71 -5.05 15.37
N SER A 1003 -38.73 -6.18 16.08
CA SER A 1003 -39.33 -7.42 15.57
C SER A 1003 -40.83 -7.27 15.32
N GLY A 1004 -41.54 -6.61 16.23
CA GLY A 1004 -42.98 -6.39 16.13
C GLY A 1004 -43.40 -5.43 15.01
N TRP A 1005 -42.68 -4.32 14.85
CA TRP A 1005 -42.91 -3.37 13.75
C TRP A 1005 -42.51 -3.96 12.39
N TYR A 1006 -41.46 -4.77 12.37
CA TYR A 1006 -40.99 -5.40 11.15
C TYR A 1006 -42.05 -6.35 10.55
N ALA A 1007 -42.66 -7.20 11.39
CA ALA A 1007 -43.73 -8.09 10.96
C ALA A 1007 -44.93 -7.32 10.34
N ARG A 1008 -45.31 -6.20 10.95
CA ARG A 1008 -46.40 -5.33 10.48
C ARG A 1008 -46.07 -4.62 9.17
N HIS A 1009 -44.85 -4.10 9.03
CA HIS A 1009 -44.38 -3.49 7.79
C HIS A 1009 -44.39 -4.50 6.64
N GLN A 1010 -43.91 -5.71 6.89
CA GLN A 1010 -43.90 -6.79 5.90
C GLN A 1010 -45.31 -7.18 5.47
N PHE A 1011 -46.25 -7.30 6.41
CA PHE A 1011 -47.65 -7.56 6.10
C PHE A 1011 -48.27 -6.49 5.18
N LEU A 1012 -48.14 -5.20 5.53
CA LEU A 1012 -48.67 -4.08 4.72
C LEU A 1012 -48.11 -4.12 3.29
N SER A 1013 -46.81 -4.34 3.14
CA SER A 1013 -46.16 -4.40 1.82
C SER A 1013 -46.58 -5.60 0.94
N THR A 1014 -47.20 -6.65 1.52
CA THR A 1014 -47.63 -7.85 0.79
C THR A 1014 -49.12 -7.90 0.48
N HIS A 1015 -49.96 -7.11 1.16
CA HIS A 1015 -51.44 -7.20 1.06
C HIS A 1015 -52.11 -5.96 0.46
N ILE A 1016 -51.36 -4.88 0.23
CA ILE A 1016 -51.89 -3.66 -0.38
C ILE A 1016 -51.59 -3.68 -1.88
N ASN A 1017 -52.58 -4.03 -2.69
CA ASN A 1017 -52.50 -4.01 -4.16
C ASN A 1017 -52.90 -2.63 -4.72
N SER A 1018 -52.33 -1.55 -4.20
CA SER A 1018 -52.59 -0.20 -4.71
C SER A 1018 -51.53 0.18 -5.75
N ARG A 1019 -51.94 0.24 -7.01
CA ARG A 1019 -51.17 0.81 -8.12
C ARG A 1019 -50.75 2.29 -7.94
N ASN A 1020 -50.92 2.90 -6.75
CA ASN A 1020 -50.63 4.31 -6.49
C ASN A 1020 -49.97 4.63 -5.12
N PHE A 1021 -49.38 3.66 -4.41
CA PHE A 1021 -48.50 3.98 -3.28
C PHE A 1021 -47.08 3.47 -3.55
N TYR A 1022 -46.18 4.43 -3.79
CA TYR A 1022 -44.76 4.21 -4.04
C TYR A 1022 -44.10 3.62 -2.79
N THR A 1023 -44.04 2.30 -2.74
CA THR A 1023 -43.16 1.55 -1.86
C THR A 1023 -41.94 1.16 -2.67
N GLY A 1024 -40.75 1.53 -2.20
CA GLY A 1024 -39.49 1.14 -2.82
C GLY A 1024 -39.49 -0.37 -3.11
N SER A 1025 -39.11 -0.71 -4.34
CA SER A 1025 -39.26 -2.03 -4.95
C SER A 1025 -38.82 -3.19 -4.04
N LYS A 1026 -39.78 -4.07 -3.71
CA LYS A 1026 -39.63 -5.46 -3.28
C LYS A 1026 -38.77 -5.71 -2.02
N ASN A 1027 -39.47 -6.07 -0.95
CA ASN A 1027 -39.08 -6.54 0.38
C ASN A 1027 -37.90 -7.54 0.60
N ASP A 1028 -37.02 -7.87 -0.34
CA ASP A 1028 -36.23 -9.11 -0.23
C ASP A 1028 -34.91 -9.04 0.56
N LYS A 1029 -34.72 -8.12 1.52
CA LYS A 1029 -33.44 -8.05 2.27
C LYS A 1029 -33.41 -7.55 3.71
N LEU A 1030 -34.55 -7.31 4.36
CA LEU A 1030 -34.51 -6.81 5.75
C LEU A 1030 -34.33 -7.92 6.82
N VAL A 1031 -34.47 -9.21 6.49
CA VAL A 1031 -34.50 -10.30 7.52
C VAL A 1031 -33.15 -10.89 7.92
N LYS A 1032 -32.03 -10.67 7.18
CA LYS A 1032 -30.73 -11.27 7.56
C LYS A 1032 -29.82 -10.38 8.43
N HIS A 1033 -30.30 -9.24 8.93
CA HIS A 1033 -29.44 -8.17 9.46
C HIS A 1033 -29.82 -7.60 10.84
N ILE A 1034 -29.82 -8.45 11.90
CA ILE A 1034 -29.32 -7.98 13.21
C ILE A 1034 -27.79 -7.81 13.18
N SER A 1035 -27.11 -8.18 12.09
CA SER A 1035 -25.68 -7.91 11.88
C SER A 1035 -25.35 -7.31 10.51
N GLY A 1036 -25.66 -6.02 10.30
CA GLY A 1036 -24.72 -5.17 9.57
C GLY A 1036 -25.11 -4.49 8.26
N SER A 1037 -26.14 -3.64 8.21
CA SER A 1037 -26.18 -2.52 7.25
C SER A 1037 -27.29 -1.49 7.53
N PHE A 1038 -27.22 -0.77 8.66
CA PHE A 1038 -27.94 0.53 8.77
C PHE A 1038 -27.15 1.68 8.10
N SER A 1039 -25.92 1.42 7.64
CA SER A 1039 -24.96 2.43 7.19
C SER A 1039 -24.93 2.67 5.67
N GLY A 1040 -26.01 2.33 4.96
CA GLY A 1040 -26.05 2.31 3.49
C GLY A 1040 -27.05 3.27 2.84
N GLN A 1041 -28.01 3.83 3.59
CA GLN A 1041 -28.92 4.85 3.06
C GLN A 1041 -28.23 6.22 3.06
N ASN A 1042 -28.45 7.01 2.02
CA ASN A 1042 -27.99 8.40 1.99
C ASN A 1042 -28.59 9.17 3.18
N ILE A 1043 -27.76 9.91 3.90
CA ILE A 1043 -28.19 10.73 5.06
C ILE A 1043 -29.34 11.66 4.67
N ILE A 1044 -29.35 12.19 3.44
CA ILE A 1044 -30.38 13.09 2.95
C ILE A 1044 -31.73 12.37 2.79
N ASP A 1045 -31.75 11.14 2.29
CA ASP A 1045 -32.97 10.34 2.19
C ASP A 1045 -33.61 10.15 3.57
N ARG A 1046 -32.78 9.87 4.59
CA ARG A 1046 -33.23 9.71 5.97
C ARG A 1046 -33.79 11.01 6.56
N LEU A 1047 -33.21 12.15 6.20
CA LEU A 1047 -33.69 13.47 6.62
C LEU A 1047 -35.04 13.80 5.96
N ILE A 1048 -35.21 13.50 4.67
CA ILE A 1048 -36.48 13.71 3.94
C ILE A 1048 -37.58 12.82 4.51
N GLU A 1049 -37.29 11.54 4.77
CA GLU A 1049 -38.27 10.60 5.34
C GLU A 1049 -38.76 11.04 6.72
N SER A 1050 -37.89 11.60 7.57
CA SER A 1050 -38.23 12.06 8.93
C SER A 1050 -38.69 13.52 9.01
N ASP A 1051 -38.91 14.19 7.86
CA ASP A 1051 -39.15 15.63 7.79
C ASP A 1051 -40.32 16.08 8.70
N GLY A 1052 -40.03 17.06 9.55
CA GLY A 1052 -40.97 17.72 10.45
C GLY A 1052 -41.53 16.86 11.60
N VAL A 1053 -40.88 15.74 11.97
CA VAL A 1053 -41.24 14.97 13.18
C VAL A 1053 -39.98 14.56 13.96
N SER A 1054 -39.54 15.43 14.88
CA SER A 1054 -38.31 15.23 15.67
C SER A 1054 -38.32 13.96 16.54
N THR A 1055 -39.49 13.49 16.98
CA THR A 1055 -39.63 12.27 17.79
C THR A 1055 -39.28 10.99 17.03
N MET A 1056 -39.26 11.04 15.69
CA MET A 1056 -38.94 9.91 14.82
C MET A 1056 -37.48 9.95 14.33
N THR A 1057 -36.68 10.89 14.82
CA THR A 1057 -35.24 11.01 14.52
C THR A 1057 -34.41 10.25 15.56
N SER A 1058 -33.30 9.63 15.15
CA SER A 1058 -32.38 8.94 16.07
C SER A 1058 -31.29 9.90 16.57
N PRO A 1059 -30.75 9.73 17.80
CA PRO A 1059 -29.60 10.52 18.27
C PRO A 1059 -28.37 10.42 17.37
N LYS A 1060 -28.25 9.34 16.60
CA LYS A 1060 -27.21 9.18 15.59
C LYS A 1060 -27.49 10.04 14.36
N LEU A 1061 -28.72 10.05 13.85
CA LEU A 1061 -29.11 10.90 12.72
C LEU A 1061 -29.00 12.38 13.07
N GLU A 1062 -29.34 12.78 14.30
CA GLU A 1062 -29.12 14.15 14.81
C GLU A 1062 -27.62 14.54 14.82
N ARG A 1063 -26.74 13.67 15.32
CA ARG A 1063 -25.28 13.93 15.30
C ARG A 1063 -24.73 13.99 13.88
N GLU A 1064 -25.22 13.15 12.98
CA GLU A 1064 -24.86 13.16 11.56
C GLU A 1064 -25.38 14.44 10.88
N ALA A 1065 -26.59 14.90 11.21
CA ALA A 1065 -27.18 16.15 10.74
C ALA A 1065 -26.41 17.39 11.25
N SER A 1066 -26.06 17.44 12.54
CA SER A 1066 -25.26 18.54 13.10
C SER A 1066 -23.88 18.66 12.43
N LYS A 1067 -23.25 17.52 12.08
CA LYS A 1067 -22.02 17.53 11.30
C LYS A 1067 -22.25 18.07 9.88
N LEU A 1068 -23.38 17.72 9.26
CA LEU A 1068 -23.78 18.24 7.95
C LEU A 1068 -24.06 19.75 8.02
N ASN A 1069 -24.76 20.23 9.05
CA ASN A 1069 -25.03 21.65 9.30
C ASN A 1069 -23.73 22.43 9.35
N ARG A 1070 -22.74 22.00 10.14
CA ARG A 1070 -21.42 22.67 10.18
C ARG A 1070 -20.74 22.74 8.81
N GLN A 1071 -20.92 21.71 7.97
CA GLN A 1071 -20.39 21.71 6.61
C GLN A 1071 -21.16 22.68 5.71
N LEU A 1072 -22.50 22.70 5.78
CA LEU A 1072 -23.36 23.60 5.02
C LEU A 1072 -23.14 25.07 5.44
N THR A 1073 -23.05 25.34 6.74
CA THR A 1073 -22.75 26.65 7.33
C THR A 1073 -21.39 27.17 6.88
N ALA A 1074 -20.34 26.34 6.91
CA ALA A 1074 -19.01 26.72 6.43
C ALA A 1074 -18.98 27.04 4.91
N LEU A 1075 -19.90 26.47 4.14
CA LEU A 1075 -20.08 26.78 2.71
C LEU A 1075 -20.86 28.07 2.49
N MET A 1076 -21.77 28.40 3.40
CA MET A 1076 -22.65 29.58 3.36
C MET A 1076 -22.02 30.86 3.95
N ASN A 1077 -20.69 30.94 4.04
CA ASN A 1077 -19.81 31.90 4.76
C ASN A 1077 -20.04 33.43 4.53
N LYS A 1078 -21.23 33.88 4.12
CA LYS A 1078 -21.63 35.28 3.94
C LYS A 1078 -23.04 35.64 4.49
N ASN A 1079 -23.78 34.76 5.16
CA ASN A 1079 -25.09 35.09 5.77
C ASN A 1079 -25.29 34.42 7.15
N ILE A 1080 -24.61 34.94 8.18
CA ILE A 1080 -24.68 34.42 9.56
C ILE A 1080 -26.08 34.64 10.16
N GLU A 1081 -26.70 35.81 9.93
CA GLU A 1081 -28.03 36.15 10.45
C GLU A 1081 -29.14 35.20 9.96
N ALA A 1082 -29.08 34.72 8.71
CA ALA A 1082 -30.07 33.78 8.18
C ALA A 1082 -29.95 32.37 8.76
N ILE A 1083 -28.76 31.99 9.23
CA ILE A 1083 -28.50 30.70 9.86
C ILE A 1083 -28.99 30.72 11.31
N GLU A 1084 -28.74 31.81 12.04
CA GLU A 1084 -29.27 32.02 13.40
C GLU A 1084 -30.80 32.01 13.41
N ILE A 1085 -31.46 32.67 12.44
CA ILE A 1085 -32.94 32.64 12.31
C ILE A 1085 -33.47 31.23 12.02
N LEU A 1086 -32.74 30.40 11.26
CA LEU A 1086 -33.15 29.02 10.95
C LEU A 1086 -32.95 28.09 12.16
N GLU A 1087 -31.89 28.28 12.93
CA GLU A 1087 -31.61 27.55 14.17
C GLU A 1087 -32.65 27.89 15.25
N ASP A 1088 -33.03 29.16 15.40
CA ASP A 1088 -34.02 29.62 16.38
C ASP A 1088 -35.46 29.13 16.08
N ASN A 1089 -35.77 28.79 14.83
CA ASN A 1089 -37.11 28.37 14.38
C ASN A 1089 -37.22 26.88 14.03
N SER A 1090 -36.30 26.04 14.51
CA SER A 1090 -36.28 24.60 14.24
C SER A 1090 -36.19 23.79 15.53
N ASN A 1091 -36.88 22.64 15.58
CA ASN A 1091 -36.94 21.81 16.80
C ASN A 1091 -35.86 20.72 16.86
N SER A 1092 -35.01 20.59 15.81
CA SER A 1092 -33.95 19.58 15.72
C SER A 1092 -32.85 19.95 14.71
N GLU A 1093 -31.65 19.38 14.87
CA GLU A 1093 -30.54 19.56 13.92
C GLU A 1093 -30.84 18.93 12.55
N ALA A 1094 -31.60 17.84 12.55
CA ALA A 1094 -32.12 17.21 11.34
C ALA A 1094 -33.03 18.15 10.51
N GLU A 1095 -33.88 18.93 11.19
CA GLU A 1095 -34.76 19.90 10.54
C GLU A 1095 -33.98 21.09 9.97
N VAL A 1096 -33.01 21.61 10.73
CA VAL A 1096 -32.09 22.67 10.25
C VAL A 1096 -31.35 22.20 8.99
N ALA A 1097 -30.81 20.98 9.01
CA ALA A 1097 -30.09 20.40 7.87
C ALA A 1097 -30.96 20.33 6.63
N LEU A 1098 -32.18 19.82 6.76
CA LEU A 1098 -33.09 19.67 5.64
C LEU A 1098 -33.58 21.01 5.09
N ARG A 1099 -33.84 21.99 5.95
CA ARG A 1099 -34.20 23.36 5.52
C ARG A 1099 -33.05 24.01 4.75
N LEU A 1100 -31.82 23.92 5.23
CA LEU A 1100 -30.63 24.41 4.53
C LEU A 1100 -30.44 23.70 3.18
N ILE A 1101 -30.64 22.37 3.14
CA ILE A 1101 -30.62 21.58 1.90
C ILE A 1101 -31.66 22.11 0.91
N LYS A 1102 -32.93 22.25 1.33
CA LYS A 1102 -34.03 22.75 0.48
C LYS A 1102 -33.74 24.17 -0.04
N ILE A 1103 -33.19 25.04 0.79
CA ILE A 1103 -32.80 26.42 0.39
C ILE A 1103 -31.69 26.38 -0.67
N ILE A 1104 -30.63 25.62 -0.43
CA ILE A 1104 -29.52 25.48 -1.39
C ILE A 1104 -30.03 24.87 -2.70
N CYS A 1105 -30.87 23.84 -2.61
CA CYS A 1105 -31.53 23.18 -3.74
C CYS A 1105 -32.37 24.14 -4.58
N ASN A 1106 -33.28 24.89 -3.94
CA ASN A 1106 -34.16 25.87 -4.59
C ASN A 1106 -33.36 27.00 -5.25
N THR A 1107 -32.37 27.54 -4.54
CA THR A 1107 -31.51 28.63 -5.03
C THR A 1107 -30.72 28.22 -6.27
N ASN A 1108 -30.26 26.97 -6.31
CA ASN A 1108 -29.39 26.47 -7.37
C ASN A 1108 -30.14 25.68 -8.45
N LYS A 1109 -31.46 25.54 -8.34
CA LYS A 1109 -32.30 24.67 -9.19
C LYS A 1109 -31.74 23.24 -9.27
N ILE A 1110 -31.29 22.71 -8.13
CA ILE A 1110 -30.79 21.33 -8.00
C ILE A 1110 -31.67 20.57 -6.99
N SER A 1111 -31.91 19.28 -7.22
CA SER A 1111 -32.61 18.39 -6.29
C SER A 1111 -31.78 18.07 -5.05
N GLU A 1112 -32.44 17.61 -3.99
CA GLU A 1112 -31.83 17.19 -2.72
C GLU A 1112 -30.84 16.04 -2.92
N THR A 1113 -31.13 15.14 -3.87
CA THR A 1113 -30.22 14.05 -4.26
C THR A 1113 -28.97 14.56 -4.99
N GLN A 1114 -29.07 15.65 -5.76
CA GLN A 1114 -27.93 16.30 -6.42
C GLN A 1114 -27.03 17.02 -5.41
N LEU A 1115 -27.61 17.67 -4.39
CA LEU A 1115 -26.86 18.28 -3.31
C LEU A 1115 -26.13 17.23 -2.45
N ALA A 1116 -26.76 16.07 -2.19
CA ALA A 1116 -26.13 14.95 -1.48
C ALA A 1116 -24.81 14.51 -2.12
N LYS A 1117 -24.82 14.32 -3.45
CA LYS A 1117 -23.63 13.92 -4.22
C LYS A 1117 -22.55 15.00 -4.22
N LYS A 1118 -22.93 16.29 -4.26
CA LYS A 1118 -21.98 17.41 -4.16
C LYS A 1118 -21.34 17.51 -2.78
N LEU A 1119 -22.08 17.24 -1.70
CA LEU A 1119 -21.58 17.27 -0.31
C LEU A 1119 -20.64 16.10 0.02
N THR A 1120 -20.80 14.95 -0.64
CA THR A 1120 -19.86 13.82 -0.52
C THR A 1120 -18.51 14.05 -1.21
N ASN A 1121 -18.36 15.12 -2.00
CA ASN A 1121 -17.12 15.45 -2.70
C ASN A 1121 -16.72 16.94 -2.49
N PRO A 1122 -15.93 17.26 -1.44
CA PRO A 1122 -15.57 18.63 -1.07
C PRO A 1122 -14.90 19.46 -2.19
N ALA A 1123 -14.35 18.80 -3.22
CA ALA A 1123 -13.68 19.45 -4.34
C ALA A 1123 -14.64 20.14 -5.33
N LEU A 1124 -15.91 19.72 -5.41
CA LEU A 1124 -16.91 20.28 -6.33
C LEU A 1124 -17.62 21.53 -5.81
N ILE A 1125 -17.43 21.85 -4.52
CA ILE A 1125 -18.27 22.83 -3.82
C ILE A 1125 -17.75 24.26 -4.01
N THR A 1126 -16.47 24.45 -4.31
CA THR A 1126 -15.87 25.80 -4.35
C THR A 1126 -16.06 26.58 -5.67
N SER A 1127 -16.71 26.02 -6.70
CA SER A 1127 -16.82 26.71 -8.00
C SER A 1127 -18.22 26.75 -8.64
N SER A 1128 -19.25 26.08 -8.10
CA SER A 1128 -20.50 25.85 -8.86
C SER A 1128 -21.84 26.08 -8.14
N ILE A 1129 -21.86 26.57 -6.91
CA ILE A 1129 -23.10 26.84 -6.15
C ILE A 1129 -23.27 28.35 -5.99
N LYS A 1130 -24.30 28.92 -6.63
CA LYS A 1130 -24.72 30.31 -6.40
C LYS A 1130 -25.49 30.37 -5.08
N ILE A 1131 -25.06 31.25 -4.18
CA ILE A 1131 -25.79 31.57 -2.95
C ILE A 1131 -26.62 32.81 -3.28
N GLY A 1132 -27.94 32.67 -3.31
CA GLY A 1132 -28.86 33.80 -3.50
C GLY A 1132 -28.91 34.65 -2.22
N GLU A 1133 -29.14 35.95 -2.38
CA GLU A 1133 -29.43 36.83 -1.24
C GLU A 1133 -30.75 36.38 -0.59
N PHE A 1134 -30.73 36.22 0.73
CA PHE A 1134 -31.94 36.02 1.52
C PHE A 1134 -32.79 37.28 1.44
N LYS A 1135 -34.07 37.14 1.11
CA LYS A 1135 -35.10 38.17 1.31
C LYS A 1135 -36.14 37.66 2.26
#